data_AF-A0A9D8NC42-F1
#
_entry.id   AF-A0A9D8NC42-F1
#
_cell.length_a   1.000
_cell.length_b   1.000
_cell.length_c   1.000
_cell.angle_alpha   90.00
_cell.angle_beta   90.00
_cell.angle_gamma   90.00
#
_symmetry.space_group_name_H-M   'P 1'
#
loop_
_entity.id
_entity.type
_entity.pdbx_description
1 polymer ?
#
loop_
_entity_poly.entity_id
_entity_poly.type
_entity_poly.pdbx_seq_one_letter_code
_entity_poly.pdbx_strand_id
1 'polypeptide(L)'
;MIRKNMIFLSGCFFLFALVTCSLREERPESGDSFDASFEPVAKTYIDNDLRVLWNAGDKVSIFDSGRSNAAYVFAGADGAESGTLQREGAGSSGEGPYTAVYPYRSTTSMQSDGTVRFGVQSKQTWVPGSFGPGAGVSVAVSDGRTLQFRNLCGALVLRFRGSEAVSSVTLKGNDGEALAGTAIITLTDGIPTASFASSGTSASLKLSCDTPVPLDESATEFWFSLLPVTFQHGFTVTLTGASGRTTDLSTSKPVEIRRSVVSRMAPAGVDFNTPEAAEVGSPLPLWKAGYLDIHGINGGRGEAFYYIMPDGTTMLVDAAGAPQDELYTYGDAEGVPSKPDPSMGSGTVIAKYINHFAPAVAGGHLDYFMVSHYHGDHIGAWRDEYKTFGWTPFDRDGRAVTSVNLSAGGFVLNGVAEVGMNIPIDKVLDRGDWSSRPSADYYKSGDKKRYACYVNFLDYSARKYGTVRETLQVGSSSQVAMIHNPAAYPGFSIRIVASGGDVLNSDGTVNTSYMPSSAECDANHEEWAINENILSNAFHLSYGAFDWFAGGDIQFTGRSAYSWKDIELPISKVMKKVEAMKASHHSTANTNSAELLGVLKPDVYIAGVWREVQPNPATLKRVYNANPAVKVFTTNLADSNVATLKSNGVDPSKFSATSGHVVVRVLPGGSSYYVFVLDDSDLEYRVKAIHGPFACK
;
A
#
# COMPACT_ATOMS: atom_id res chain seq x y z
N MET A 1 23.46 -13.14 65.50
CA MET A 1 22.09 -13.07 66.01
C MET A 1 21.19 -13.81 65.02
N ILE A 2 20.92 -15.11 65.21
CA ILE A 2 19.76 -15.69 65.96
C ILE A 2 18.47 -15.42 65.14
N ARG A 3 17.74 -16.38 64.54
CA ARG A 3 17.25 -17.74 64.94
C ARG A 3 17.15 -18.62 63.66
N LYS A 4 17.54 -19.90 63.54
CA LYS A 4 17.27 -21.17 64.27
C LYS A 4 15.78 -21.56 64.41
N ASN A 5 15.38 -22.62 63.70
CA ASN A 5 14.75 -23.86 64.20
C ASN A 5 14.09 -24.63 63.03
N MET A 6 13.97 -25.96 62.95
CA MET A 6 14.47 -27.14 63.68
C MET A 6 14.09 -28.36 62.79
N ILE A 7 15.01 -29.31 62.51
CA ILE A 7 15.11 -30.73 63.01
C ILE A 7 13.91 -31.62 62.57
N PHE A 8 14.05 -32.79 61.92
CA PHE A 8 14.65 -34.10 62.29
C PHE A 8 14.65 -34.99 61.02
N LEU A 9 15.35 -36.13 60.85
CA LEU A 9 16.53 -36.83 61.38
C LEU A 9 16.39 -38.28 60.88
N SER A 10 17.49 -39.03 60.90
CA SER A 10 17.59 -40.50 60.85
C SER A 10 17.72 -41.11 59.44
N GLY A 11 18.78 -41.84 59.09
CA GLY A 11 19.95 -42.24 59.87
C GLY A 11 20.81 -43.25 59.09
N CYS A 12 22.08 -43.33 59.49
CA CYS A 12 22.93 -44.53 59.61
C CYS A 12 23.18 -45.42 58.36
N PHE A 13 24.35 -46.00 58.06
CA PHE A 13 25.74 -45.98 58.56
C PHE A 13 26.52 -46.99 57.67
N PHE A 14 27.85 -46.80 57.56
CA PHE A 14 28.94 -47.75 57.18
C PHE A 14 28.95 -48.31 55.72
N LEU A 15 29.87 -47.92 54.82
CA LEU A 15 31.34 -48.13 54.75
C LEU A 15 31.73 -49.60 54.49
N PHE A 16 32.20 -49.93 53.26
CA PHE A 16 33.61 -50.28 52.95
C PHE A 16 33.80 -50.89 51.55
N ALA A 17 35.01 -50.64 51.05
CA ALA A 17 35.83 -51.47 50.15
C ALA A 17 35.74 -51.26 48.63
N LEU A 18 36.87 -50.78 48.11
CA LEU A 18 37.33 -50.85 46.73
C LEU A 18 37.29 -52.28 46.18
N VAL A 19 36.79 -52.43 44.96
CA VAL A 19 37.24 -53.45 44.01
C VAL A 19 37.35 -52.78 42.64
N THR A 20 38.58 -52.70 42.13
CA THR A 20 38.85 -52.43 40.72
C THR A 20 38.31 -53.57 39.88
N CYS A 21 37.29 -53.31 39.07
CA CYS A 21 36.87 -54.23 38.01
C CYS A 21 36.81 -53.43 36.72
N SER A 22 37.66 -53.80 35.76
CA SER A 22 37.61 -53.35 34.38
C SER A 22 36.28 -53.81 33.77
N LEU A 23 35.26 -52.95 33.83
CA LEU A 23 34.09 -53.10 32.98
C LEU A 23 34.48 -52.59 31.59
N ARG A 24 34.97 -53.54 30.81
CA ARG A 24 34.85 -53.58 29.35
C ARG A 24 33.44 -53.10 29.00
N GLU A 25 33.32 -51.92 28.39
CA GLU A 25 32.07 -51.50 27.75
C GLU A 25 31.68 -52.60 26.78
N GLU A 26 30.57 -53.27 27.07
CA GLU A 26 29.90 -54.14 26.13
C GLU A 26 29.45 -53.26 24.95
N ARG A 27 30.22 -53.29 23.86
CA ARG A 27 29.72 -52.91 22.53
C ARG A 27 28.47 -53.76 22.27
N PRO A 28 27.32 -53.16 21.92
CA PRO A 28 26.20 -53.95 21.41
C PRO A 28 26.62 -54.56 20.07
N GLU A 29 26.75 -55.89 20.01
CA GLU A 29 26.48 -56.65 18.77
C GLU A 29 24.95 -56.66 18.62
N SER A 30 24.27 -56.41 17.50
CA SER A 30 24.63 -56.51 16.09
C SER A 30 23.68 -55.61 15.27
N GLY A 31 24.10 -54.38 14.98
CA GLY A 31 23.38 -53.45 14.12
C GLY A 31 24.32 -52.83 13.10
N ASP A 32 23.90 -52.78 11.84
CA ASP A 32 24.68 -52.14 10.79
C ASP A 32 24.89 -50.64 11.08
N SER A 33 26.15 -50.24 11.27
CA SER A 33 26.53 -48.92 11.79
C SER A 33 27.83 -48.39 11.17
N PHE A 34 27.96 -47.05 11.21
CA PHE A 34 29.12 -46.29 10.76
C PHE A 34 29.54 -45.27 11.82
N ASP A 35 30.84 -45.06 11.97
CA ASP A 35 31.39 -43.93 12.74
C ASP A 35 31.41 -42.70 11.84
N ALA A 36 30.83 -41.60 12.29
CA ALA A 36 30.70 -40.38 11.49
C ALA A 36 31.22 -39.16 12.23
N SER A 37 31.94 -38.30 11.51
CA SER A 37 32.40 -37.00 11.96
C SER A 37 32.46 -36.03 10.79
N PHE A 38 32.57 -34.74 11.08
CA PHE A 38 32.92 -33.73 10.07
C PHE A 38 34.44 -33.52 10.02
N GLU A 39 35.02 -33.29 8.83
CA GLU A 39 36.47 -33.10 8.71
C GLU A 39 36.98 -31.90 9.54
N PRO A 40 38.10 -32.03 10.29
CA PRO A 40 38.61 -30.96 11.16
C PRO A 40 39.21 -29.73 10.47
N VAL A 41 39.34 -29.67 9.14
CA VAL A 41 39.94 -28.49 8.47
C VAL A 41 39.25 -28.17 7.14
N ALA A 42 38.15 -27.40 7.22
CA ALA A 42 37.81 -26.28 6.33
C ALA A 42 36.40 -25.72 6.66
N LYS A 43 36.26 -25.04 7.82
CA LYS A 43 35.20 -24.08 8.27
C LYS A 43 33.77 -24.19 7.68
N THR A 44 32.80 -24.71 8.42
CA THR A 44 31.46 -25.00 7.84
C THR A 44 30.19 -24.57 8.64
N TYR A 45 30.26 -24.08 9.92
CA TYR A 45 29.27 -23.25 10.69
C TYR A 45 29.75 -23.02 12.16
N ILE A 46 29.19 -22.09 12.97
CA ILE A 46 29.62 -21.41 14.23
C ILE A 46 28.79 -21.70 15.51
N ASP A 47 29.20 -22.61 16.41
CA ASP A 47 29.32 -22.24 17.86
C ASP A 47 30.18 -20.96 17.94
N ASN A 48 30.24 -20.14 18.99
CA ASN A 48 31.13 -18.95 19.08
C ASN A 48 32.55 -19.15 18.46
N ASP A 49 33.00 -20.41 18.34
CA ASP A 49 34.17 -20.92 17.61
C ASP A 49 34.00 -21.69 16.24
N LEU A 50 32.94 -21.57 15.42
CA LEU A 50 32.96 -22.07 14.00
C LEU A 50 32.95 -23.63 13.76
N ARG A 51 32.22 -24.45 14.56
CA ARG A 51 31.98 -25.92 14.31
C ARG A 51 30.59 -26.38 13.74
N VAL A 52 30.57 -27.35 12.80
CA VAL A 52 29.36 -28.12 12.37
C VAL A 52 29.15 -29.32 13.29
N LEU A 53 27.96 -29.44 13.85
CA LEU A 53 27.61 -30.43 14.86
C LEU A 53 26.38 -31.23 14.42
N TRP A 54 26.31 -32.48 14.88
CA TRP A 54 25.16 -33.34 14.70
C TRP A 54 24.04 -32.97 15.67
N ASN A 55 22.78 -33.11 15.25
CA ASN A 55 21.62 -33.17 16.14
C ASN A 55 21.18 -34.63 16.31
N ALA A 56 20.66 -34.96 17.49
CA ALA A 56 20.03 -36.23 17.76
C ALA A 56 18.91 -36.49 16.74
N GLY A 57 18.94 -37.66 16.09
CA GLY A 57 17.94 -38.02 15.08
C GLY A 57 18.21 -37.47 13.68
N ASP A 58 19.32 -36.77 13.44
CA ASP A 58 19.78 -36.44 12.09
C ASP A 58 19.87 -37.70 11.23
N LYS A 59 19.42 -37.63 9.99
CA LYS A 59 19.41 -38.77 9.08
C LYS A 59 20.34 -38.56 7.89
N VAL A 60 20.95 -39.63 7.42
CA VAL A 60 21.89 -39.66 6.30
C VAL A 60 21.47 -40.73 5.29
N SER A 61 21.61 -40.43 4.00
CA SER A 61 21.57 -41.41 2.90
C SER A 61 22.93 -42.07 2.76
N ILE A 62 23.05 -43.39 2.96
CA ILE A 62 24.29 -44.14 2.69
C ILE A 62 24.05 -45.10 1.54
N PHE A 63 24.95 -45.05 0.55
CA PHE A 63 25.01 -45.94 -0.59
C PHE A 63 26.22 -46.85 -0.49
N ASP A 64 26.04 -48.13 -0.78
CA ASP A 64 27.09 -49.12 -0.97
C ASP A 64 27.41 -49.30 -2.48
N SER A 65 28.27 -50.28 -2.81
CA SER A 65 28.56 -50.66 -4.21
C SER A 65 27.32 -51.07 -5.01
N GLY A 66 26.26 -51.54 -4.35
CA GLY A 66 24.96 -51.86 -4.94
C GLY A 66 24.09 -50.63 -5.24
N ARG A 67 24.52 -49.44 -4.80
CA ARG A 67 23.90 -48.12 -5.06
C ARG A 67 22.48 -47.96 -4.53
N SER A 68 22.10 -48.76 -3.53
CA SER A 68 20.82 -48.62 -2.85
C SER A 68 20.88 -47.50 -1.81
N ASN A 69 19.88 -46.62 -1.75
CA ASN A 69 19.79 -45.54 -0.75
C ASN A 69 19.24 -46.11 0.56
N ALA A 70 20.07 -46.21 1.59
CA ALA A 70 19.64 -46.61 2.93
C ALA A 70 19.70 -45.43 3.91
N ALA A 71 18.69 -45.31 4.77
CA ALA A 71 18.63 -44.31 5.82
C ALA A 71 19.44 -44.77 7.05
N TYR A 72 20.26 -43.88 7.58
CA TYR A 72 20.94 -44.06 8.86
C TYR A 72 20.66 -42.87 9.76
N VAL A 73 20.38 -43.14 11.02
CA VAL A 73 20.04 -42.15 12.04
C VAL A 73 21.25 -41.94 12.95
N PHE A 74 21.59 -40.68 13.19
CA PHE A 74 22.58 -40.30 14.17
C PHE A 74 22.08 -40.61 15.58
N ALA A 75 22.79 -41.50 16.27
CA ALA A 75 22.43 -41.99 17.59
C ALA A 75 23.13 -41.25 18.75
N GLY A 76 23.81 -40.14 18.45
CA GLY A 76 24.45 -39.28 19.46
C GLY A 76 23.53 -38.17 20.00
N ALA A 77 24.06 -37.38 20.92
CA ALA A 77 23.38 -36.22 21.48
C ALA A 77 23.48 -34.99 20.56
N ASP A 78 22.58 -34.01 20.77
CA ASP A 78 22.67 -32.70 20.12
C ASP A 78 24.01 -32.03 20.39
N GLY A 79 24.61 -31.44 19.36
CA GLY A 79 25.89 -30.73 19.47
C GLY A 79 27.12 -31.63 19.41
N ALA A 80 26.99 -32.92 19.07
CA ALA A 80 28.13 -33.83 18.97
C ALA A 80 28.98 -33.58 17.71
N GLU A 81 30.31 -33.59 17.84
CA GLU A 81 31.25 -33.47 16.71
C GLU A 81 31.44 -34.79 15.92
N SER A 82 31.21 -35.90 16.61
CA SER A 82 31.29 -37.25 16.06
C SER A 82 30.32 -38.18 16.77
N GLY A 83 29.93 -39.26 16.13
CA GLY A 83 29.11 -40.30 16.76
C GLY A 83 28.80 -41.43 15.79
N THR A 84 27.85 -42.27 16.17
CA THR A 84 27.47 -43.45 15.38
C THR A 84 26.20 -43.18 14.57
N LEU A 85 26.26 -43.51 13.29
CA LEU A 85 25.11 -43.59 12.39
C LEU A 85 24.59 -45.03 12.40
N GLN A 86 23.35 -45.22 12.87
CA GLN A 86 22.69 -46.51 12.97
C GLN A 86 21.68 -46.70 11.84
N ARG A 87 21.71 -47.83 11.13
CA ARG A 87 20.76 -48.10 10.04
C ARG A 87 19.31 -48.07 10.53
N GLU A 88 18.44 -47.41 9.78
CA GLU A 88 17.00 -47.42 10.01
C GLU A 88 16.36 -48.63 9.29
N GLY A 89 15.77 -49.54 10.06
CA GLY A 89 15.11 -50.75 9.54
C GLY A 89 16.03 -51.97 9.38
N ALA A 90 15.44 -53.13 9.06
CA ALA A 90 16.14 -54.41 8.98
C ALA A 90 17.05 -54.53 7.74
N GLY A 91 18.22 -55.15 7.89
CA GLY A 91 19.20 -55.39 6.82
C GLY A 91 20.61 -54.92 7.15
N SER A 92 21.54 -55.13 6.23
CA SER A 92 22.94 -54.69 6.31
C SER A 92 23.40 -54.11 4.97
N SER A 93 24.33 -53.16 5.00
CA SER A 93 25.02 -52.60 3.84
C SER A 93 25.80 -53.69 3.11
N GLY A 94 25.86 -53.61 1.79
CA GLY A 94 26.82 -54.37 0.98
C GLY A 94 28.26 -53.91 1.20
N GLU A 95 29.16 -54.39 0.34
CA GLU A 95 30.57 -53.98 0.33
C GLU A 95 30.72 -52.53 -0.16
N GLY A 96 31.73 -51.83 0.36
CA GLY A 96 32.11 -50.50 -0.07
C GLY A 96 32.64 -50.43 -1.52
N PRO A 97 33.02 -49.24 -2.01
CA PRO A 97 33.09 -47.97 -1.29
C PRO A 97 31.70 -47.43 -0.92
N TYR A 98 31.65 -46.68 0.18
CA TYR A 98 30.44 -46.06 0.69
C TYR A 98 30.39 -44.57 0.32
N THR A 99 29.24 -44.12 -0.19
CA THR A 99 28.94 -42.69 -0.38
C THR A 99 27.80 -42.29 0.55
N ALA A 100 28.02 -41.31 1.40
CA ALA A 100 27.03 -40.84 2.36
C ALA A 100 26.66 -39.38 2.11
N VAL A 101 25.37 -39.04 2.09
CA VAL A 101 24.85 -37.69 1.89
C VAL A 101 23.94 -37.29 3.04
N TYR A 102 24.25 -36.16 3.66
CA TYR A 102 23.42 -35.49 4.65
C TYR A 102 22.73 -34.27 4.03
N PRO A 103 21.46 -33.99 4.36
CA PRO A 103 20.54 -34.85 5.12
C PRO A 103 19.94 -35.97 4.25
N TYR A 104 19.38 -37.00 4.87
CA TYR A 104 18.66 -38.06 4.18
C TYR A 104 17.46 -37.52 3.39
N ARG A 105 17.30 -38.03 2.16
CA ARG A 105 16.06 -37.95 1.39
C ARG A 105 15.82 -39.31 0.76
N SER A 106 14.58 -39.79 0.81
CA SER A 106 14.19 -41.04 0.13
C SER A 106 14.36 -40.97 -1.39
N THR A 107 14.38 -39.75 -1.95
CA THR A 107 14.59 -39.49 -3.38
C THR A 107 16.05 -39.34 -3.79
N THR A 108 17.00 -39.34 -2.85
CA THR A 108 18.43 -39.33 -3.20
C THR A 108 18.77 -40.60 -3.98
N SER A 109 19.51 -40.46 -5.08
CA SER A 109 19.90 -41.59 -5.92
C SER A 109 21.34 -41.46 -6.40
N MET A 110 22.04 -42.59 -6.49
CA MET A 110 23.41 -42.66 -7.01
C MET A 110 23.41 -43.30 -8.39
N GLN A 111 24.04 -42.63 -9.35
CA GLN A 111 24.16 -43.04 -10.73
C GLN A 111 25.32 -44.03 -10.92
N SER A 112 25.40 -44.66 -12.10
CA SER A 112 26.41 -45.68 -12.38
C SER A 112 27.85 -45.16 -12.41
N ASP A 113 28.01 -43.87 -12.70
CA ASP A 113 29.28 -43.14 -12.72
C ASP A 113 29.70 -42.61 -11.33
N GLY A 114 28.93 -42.90 -10.27
CA GLY A 114 29.18 -42.41 -8.91
C GLY A 114 28.58 -41.04 -8.61
N THR A 115 27.94 -40.38 -9.58
CA THR A 115 27.25 -39.10 -9.39
C THR A 115 26.02 -39.27 -8.51
N VAL A 116 25.81 -38.39 -7.53
CA VAL A 116 24.62 -38.42 -6.66
C VAL A 116 23.64 -37.31 -7.04
N ARG A 117 22.38 -37.67 -7.23
CA ARG A 117 21.28 -36.70 -7.41
C ARG A 117 20.61 -36.48 -6.05
N PHE A 118 20.55 -35.23 -5.61
CA PHE A 118 20.07 -34.84 -4.29
C PHE A 118 19.04 -33.70 -4.38
N GLY A 119 17.96 -33.77 -3.59
CA GLY A 119 16.92 -32.73 -3.55
C GLY A 119 17.20 -31.66 -2.49
N VAL A 120 17.65 -30.48 -2.91
CA VAL A 120 17.79 -29.30 -2.04
C VAL A 120 16.42 -28.67 -1.80
N GLN A 121 16.04 -28.47 -0.54
CA GLN A 121 14.73 -27.94 -0.17
C GLN A 121 14.59 -26.46 -0.54
N SER A 122 13.41 -26.08 -1.03
CA SER A 122 13.04 -24.67 -1.25
C SER A 122 12.56 -23.96 0.02
N LYS A 123 12.47 -24.68 1.14
CA LYS A 123 12.09 -24.15 2.45
C LYS A 123 13.15 -24.54 3.49
N GLN A 124 13.61 -23.55 4.25
CA GLN A 124 14.45 -23.70 5.44
C GLN A 124 13.70 -23.14 6.65
N THR A 125 14.10 -23.55 7.85
CA THR A 125 13.56 -23.04 9.11
C THR A 125 14.55 -22.08 9.74
N TRP A 126 14.08 -20.93 10.21
CA TRP A 126 14.90 -19.98 10.95
C TRP A 126 15.20 -20.52 12.34
N VAL A 127 16.46 -20.40 12.76
CA VAL A 127 16.90 -20.62 14.14
C VAL A 127 17.86 -19.50 14.54
N PRO A 128 17.92 -19.09 15.81
CA PRO A 128 18.84 -18.05 16.24
C PRO A 128 20.30 -18.44 15.98
N GLY A 129 21.06 -17.56 15.31
CA GLY A 129 22.52 -17.67 15.17
C GLY A 129 23.03 -18.72 14.17
N SER A 130 22.15 -19.46 13.48
CA SER A 130 22.52 -20.56 12.57
C SER A 130 21.53 -20.77 11.43
N PHE A 131 21.89 -21.63 10.46
CA PHE A 131 20.92 -22.24 9.56
C PHE A 131 20.13 -23.37 10.26
N GLY A 132 18.88 -23.58 9.85
CA GLY A 132 18.02 -24.59 10.45
C GLY A 132 18.49 -26.04 10.21
N PRO A 133 18.10 -26.99 11.08
CA PRO A 133 18.39 -28.41 10.90
C PRO A 133 17.97 -28.91 9.51
N GLY A 134 18.82 -29.73 8.88
CA GLY A 134 18.57 -30.27 7.54
C GLY A 134 18.69 -29.30 6.37
N ALA A 135 19.15 -28.05 6.59
CA ALA A 135 19.43 -27.08 5.53
C ALA A 135 20.83 -27.22 4.92
N GLY A 136 21.81 -27.67 5.71
CA GLY A 136 23.19 -27.90 5.27
C GLY A 136 23.34 -29.20 4.49
N VAL A 137 23.99 -29.17 3.33
CA VAL A 137 24.27 -30.37 2.54
C VAL A 137 25.72 -30.78 2.74
N SER A 138 25.97 -32.04 3.08
CA SER A 138 27.31 -32.59 3.27
C SER A 138 27.43 -33.98 2.67
N VAL A 139 28.65 -34.37 2.29
CA VAL A 139 28.93 -35.69 1.71
C VAL A 139 30.20 -36.30 2.29
N ALA A 140 30.22 -37.62 2.45
CA ALA A 140 31.39 -38.40 2.80
C ALA A 140 31.56 -39.54 1.80
N VAL A 141 32.81 -39.89 1.48
CA VAL A 141 33.15 -41.10 0.72
C VAL A 141 34.25 -41.85 1.48
N SER A 142 34.08 -43.16 1.64
CA SER A 142 35.00 -44.00 2.41
C SER A 142 35.01 -45.44 1.92
N ASP A 143 36.18 -46.08 1.95
CA ASP A 143 36.31 -47.52 1.72
C ASP A 143 35.97 -48.35 2.98
N GLY A 144 35.82 -47.69 4.13
CA GLY A 144 35.55 -48.31 5.42
C GLY A 144 34.30 -47.76 6.11
N ARG A 145 34.08 -48.19 7.36
CA ARG A 145 32.91 -47.76 8.15
C ARG A 145 33.07 -46.42 8.86
N THR A 146 34.16 -45.69 8.57
CA THR A 146 34.40 -44.34 9.11
C THR A 146 34.11 -43.32 8.02
N LEU A 147 33.13 -42.45 8.26
CA LEU A 147 32.64 -41.44 7.32
C LEU A 147 33.08 -40.05 7.79
N GLN A 148 33.88 -39.40 6.95
CA GLN A 148 34.31 -38.02 7.15
C GLN A 148 33.50 -37.09 6.24
N PHE A 149 32.52 -36.39 6.82
CA PHE A 149 31.64 -35.50 6.08
C PHE A 149 32.30 -34.18 5.74
N ARG A 150 32.09 -33.77 4.49
CA ARG A 150 32.53 -32.50 3.93
C ARG A 150 31.30 -31.69 3.54
N ASN A 151 31.15 -30.51 4.13
CA ASN A 151 30.09 -29.56 3.78
C ASN A 151 30.20 -29.12 2.33
N LEU A 152 29.08 -28.92 1.66
CA LEU A 152 28.98 -28.43 0.28
C LEU A 152 28.42 -27.00 0.21
N CYS A 153 27.87 -26.47 1.30
CA CYS A 153 27.18 -25.19 1.31
C CYS A 153 28.07 -24.01 1.74
N GLY A 154 27.71 -22.80 1.34
CA GLY A 154 28.07 -21.55 2.00
C GLY A 154 26.88 -21.00 2.79
N ALA A 155 27.13 -20.03 3.67
CA ALA A 155 26.08 -19.34 4.41
C ALA A 155 25.94 -17.90 3.95
N LEU A 156 24.72 -17.47 3.59
CA LEU A 156 24.37 -16.06 3.41
C LEU A 156 23.63 -15.58 4.66
N VAL A 157 24.15 -14.55 5.31
CA VAL A 157 23.54 -13.96 6.51
C VAL A 157 22.95 -12.60 6.17
N LEU A 158 21.63 -12.52 6.18
CA LEU A 158 20.88 -11.28 6.04
C LEU A 158 20.61 -10.68 7.41
N ARG A 159 20.67 -9.35 7.54
CA ARG A 159 20.61 -8.66 8.83
C ARG A 159 19.60 -7.53 8.75
N PHE A 160 18.58 -7.55 9.60
CA PHE A 160 17.46 -6.61 9.53
C PHE A 160 17.20 -5.90 10.86
N ARG A 161 16.84 -4.63 10.76
CA ARG A 161 16.30 -3.80 11.86
C ARG A 161 14.88 -3.38 11.48
N GLY A 162 13.99 -3.25 12.44
CA GLY A 162 12.62 -2.80 12.18
C GLY A 162 11.75 -2.89 13.44
N SER A 163 10.54 -2.35 13.36
CA SER A 163 9.60 -2.33 14.50
C SER A 163 8.60 -3.49 14.48
N GLU A 164 8.50 -4.23 13.38
CA GLU A 164 7.59 -5.36 13.22
C GLU A 164 8.36 -6.70 13.20
N ALA A 165 7.77 -7.73 13.83
CA ALA A 165 8.31 -9.08 13.77
C ALA A 165 8.15 -9.70 12.37
N VAL A 166 9.09 -10.57 11.97
CA VAL A 166 9.14 -11.20 10.65
C VAL A 166 8.64 -12.64 10.74
N SER A 167 7.69 -13.01 9.89
CA SER A 167 7.15 -14.38 9.78
C SER A 167 7.91 -15.23 8.75
N SER A 168 8.44 -14.62 7.69
CA SER A 168 9.33 -15.31 6.75
C SER A 168 10.19 -14.36 5.93
N VAL A 169 11.28 -14.90 5.39
CA VAL A 169 12.19 -14.21 4.47
C VAL A 169 12.35 -15.07 3.22
N THR A 170 12.07 -14.53 2.04
CA THR A 170 12.20 -15.25 0.77
C THR A 170 13.34 -14.65 -0.04
N LEU A 171 14.32 -15.47 -0.42
CA LEU A 171 15.44 -15.10 -1.27
C LEU A 171 15.17 -15.51 -2.71
N LYS A 172 15.47 -14.64 -3.67
CA LYS A 172 15.39 -14.90 -5.10
C LYS A 172 16.58 -14.27 -5.83
N GLY A 173 17.27 -15.02 -6.67
CA GLY A 173 18.31 -14.49 -7.55
C GLY A 173 17.71 -13.60 -8.66
N ASN A 174 18.32 -12.45 -8.94
CA ASN A 174 17.79 -11.49 -9.92
C ASN A 174 18.00 -11.94 -11.37
N ASP A 175 18.88 -12.92 -11.62
CA ASP A 175 19.11 -13.52 -12.95
C ASP A 175 18.44 -14.91 -13.07
N GLY A 176 17.61 -15.28 -12.09
CA GLY A 176 16.97 -16.59 -12.04
C GLY A 176 17.91 -17.73 -11.62
N GLU A 177 18.98 -17.42 -10.88
CA GLU A 177 19.93 -18.40 -10.37
C GLU A 177 19.24 -19.46 -9.50
N ALA A 178 19.57 -20.74 -9.72
CA ALA A 178 18.98 -21.84 -8.97
C ALA A 178 19.45 -21.82 -7.50
N LEU A 179 18.50 -21.90 -6.57
CA LEU A 179 18.72 -21.92 -5.11
C LEU A 179 18.21 -23.19 -4.44
N ALA A 180 17.30 -23.91 -5.09
CA ALA A 180 16.72 -25.15 -4.60
C ALA A 180 16.34 -26.10 -5.75
N GLY A 181 15.95 -27.32 -5.40
CA GLY A 181 15.59 -28.38 -6.34
C GLY A 181 16.70 -29.39 -6.54
N THR A 182 16.76 -30.01 -7.72
CA THR A 182 17.67 -31.14 -7.96
C THR A 182 19.12 -30.66 -8.12
N ALA A 183 19.98 -31.06 -7.19
CA ALA A 183 21.42 -30.91 -7.24
C ALA A 183 22.12 -32.20 -7.71
N ILE A 184 23.24 -32.02 -8.38
CA ILE A 184 24.16 -33.05 -8.85
C ILE A 184 25.44 -32.92 -8.03
N ILE A 185 25.76 -33.96 -7.26
CA ILE A 185 26.95 -34.04 -6.43
C ILE A 185 27.93 -34.97 -7.14
N THR A 186 29.12 -34.47 -7.42
CA THR A 186 30.21 -35.22 -8.05
C THR A 186 31.43 -35.23 -7.15
N LEU A 187 32.26 -36.28 -7.30
CA LEU A 187 33.58 -36.35 -6.70
C LEU A 187 34.63 -36.28 -7.80
N THR A 188 35.52 -35.30 -7.71
CA THR A 188 36.68 -35.16 -8.61
C THR A 188 37.93 -35.19 -7.75
N ASP A 189 38.80 -36.17 -7.96
CA ASP A 189 40.03 -36.38 -7.17
C ASP A 189 39.77 -36.42 -5.65
N GLY A 190 38.65 -37.05 -5.26
CA GLY A 190 38.19 -37.15 -3.88
C GLY A 190 37.57 -35.87 -3.31
N ILE A 191 37.55 -34.75 -4.05
CA ILE A 191 36.93 -33.50 -3.62
C ILE A 191 35.47 -33.47 -4.07
N PRO A 192 34.51 -33.35 -3.14
CA PRO A 192 33.12 -33.28 -3.53
C PRO A 192 32.73 -31.86 -3.96
N THR A 193 31.95 -31.77 -5.04
CA THR A 193 31.34 -30.53 -5.54
C THR A 193 29.86 -30.74 -5.80
N ALA A 194 29.08 -29.66 -5.82
CA ALA A 194 27.65 -29.70 -6.11
C ALA A 194 27.24 -28.55 -7.02
N SER A 195 26.40 -28.87 -8.00
CA SER A 195 25.77 -27.89 -8.88
C SER A 195 24.32 -28.28 -9.13
N PHE A 196 23.46 -27.31 -9.43
CA PHE A 196 22.07 -27.61 -9.79
C PHE A 196 21.97 -28.26 -11.17
N ALA A 197 20.98 -29.14 -11.34
CA ALA A 197 20.62 -29.72 -12.63
C ALA A 197 20.02 -28.65 -13.57
N SER A 198 19.99 -28.94 -14.87
CA SER A 198 19.40 -28.03 -15.87
C SER A 198 17.88 -27.90 -15.79
N SER A 199 17.20 -28.76 -15.03
CA SER A 199 15.75 -28.73 -14.84
C SER A 199 15.35 -29.24 -13.45
N GLY A 200 14.12 -28.95 -13.03
CA GLY A 200 13.63 -29.32 -11.69
C GLY A 200 14.28 -28.51 -10.57
N THR A 201 14.56 -27.23 -10.85
CA THR A 201 15.18 -26.27 -9.94
C THR A 201 14.22 -25.11 -9.64
N SER A 202 14.48 -24.39 -8.55
CA SER A 202 13.78 -23.18 -8.16
C SER A 202 14.78 -22.05 -7.96
N ALA A 203 14.48 -20.89 -8.53
CA ALA A 203 15.25 -19.67 -8.30
C ALA A 203 14.91 -18.97 -6.97
N SER A 204 14.05 -19.59 -6.14
CA SER A 204 13.62 -19.05 -4.87
C SER A 204 13.80 -20.05 -3.73
N LEU A 205 14.20 -19.53 -2.57
CA LEU A 205 14.30 -20.25 -1.31
C LEU A 205 13.66 -19.43 -0.19
N LYS A 206 12.79 -20.06 0.60
CA LYS A 206 12.06 -19.43 1.71
C LYS A 206 12.61 -19.87 3.06
N LEU A 207 13.01 -18.93 3.89
CA LEU A 207 13.31 -19.14 5.31
C LEU A 207 12.06 -18.80 6.14
N SER A 208 11.52 -19.79 6.85
CA SER A 208 10.26 -19.66 7.61
C SER A 208 10.52 -19.58 9.11
N CYS A 209 9.77 -18.73 9.79
CA CYS A 209 9.83 -18.60 11.24
C CYS A 209 8.59 -19.28 11.85
N ASP A 210 8.80 -20.28 12.71
CA ASP A 210 7.69 -20.99 13.37
C ASP A 210 6.89 -20.07 14.31
N THR A 211 7.57 -19.07 14.86
CA THR A 211 6.98 -17.92 15.56
C THR A 211 7.57 -16.65 14.95
N PRO A 212 6.77 -15.59 14.72
CA PRO A 212 7.31 -14.33 14.19
C PRO A 212 8.48 -13.81 15.03
N VAL A 213 9.58 -13.47 14.36
CA VAL A 213 10.85 -13.09 14.98
C VAL A 213 10.91 -11.57 15.12
N PRO A 214 10.99 -11.00 16.34
CA PRO A 214 11.14 -9.56 16.51
C PRO A 214 12.47 -9.09 15.92
N LEU A 215 12.45 -7.94 15.26
CA LEU A 215 13.66 -7.26 14.81
C LEU A 215 14.15 -6.32 15.92
N ASP A 216 15.47 -6.24 16.10
CA ASP A 216 16.10 -5.40 17.11
C ASP A 216 17.22 -4.49 16.53
N GLU A 217 17.68 -3.54 17.34
CA GLU A 217 18.69 -2.54 16.96
C GLU A 217 20.08 -3.16 16.68
N SER A 218 20.38 -4.34 17.24
CA SER A 218 21.62 -5.07 16.97
C SER A 218 21.65 -5.75 15.59
N ALA A 219 20.52 -5.66 14.88
CA ALA A 219 20.23 -6.26 13.59
C ALA A 219 20.14 -7.78 13.65
N THR A 220 18.91 -8.26 13.75
CA THR A 220 18.54 -9.67 13.83
C THR A 220 18.97 -10.40 12.55
N GLU A 221 19.60 -11.57 12.73
CA GLU A 221 20.21 -12.33 11.64
C GLU A 221 19.29 -13.44 11.09
N PHE A 222 19.31 -13.60 9.77
CA PHE A 222 18.58 -14.63 9.03
C PHE A 222 19.57 -15.37 8.14
N TRP A 223 19.79 -16.64 8.46
CA TRP A 223 20.84 -17.47 7.86
C TRP A 223 20.26 -18.39 6.79
N PHE A 224 20.81 -18.31 5.58
CA PHE A 224 20.50 -19.19 4.46
C PHE A 224 21.69 -20.12 4.21
N SER A 225 21.45 -21.44 4.20
CA SER A 225 22.42 -22.42 3.70
C SER A 225 22.22 -22.59 2.19
N LEU A 226 23.23 -22.30 1.39
CA LEU A 226 23.14 -22.31 -0.08
C LEU A 226 24.26 -23.17 -0.66
N LEU A 227 23.97 -23.91 -1.73
CA LEU A 227 25.04 -24.40 -2.59
C LEU A 227 25.82 -23.21 -3.20
N PRO A 228 27.08 -23.39 -3.62
CA PRO A 228 27.87 -22.30 -4.17
C PRO A 228 27.16 -21.68 -5.38
N VAL A 229 26.99 -20.35 -5.34
CA VAL A 229 26.26 -19.59 -6.35
C VAL A 229 26.87 -18.19 -6.46
N THR A 230 26.93 -17.66 -7.67
CA THR A 230 27.22 -16.24 -7.91
C THR A 230 25.97 -15.58 -8.41
N PHE A 231 25.42 -14.67 -7.59
CA PHE A 231 24.31 -13.81 -7.99
C PHE A 231 24.85 -12.70 -8.89
N GLN A 232 24.80 -12.84 -10.20
CA GLN A 232 25.51 -11.93 -11.12
C GLN A 232 24.92 -10.51 -11.09
N HIS A 233 23.59 -10.41 -10.98
CA HIS A 233 22.85 -9.16 -10.88
C HIS A 233 22.28 -8.92 -9.48
N GLY A 234 22.93 -9.50 -8.47
CA GLY A 234 22.46 -9.51 -7.10
C GLY A 234 21.21 -10.37 -6.89
N PHE A 235 20.55 -10.15 -5.77
CA PHE A 235 19.37 -10.90 -5.35
C PHE A 235 18.33 -9.97 -4.72
N THR A 236 17.08 -10.43 -4.72
CA THR A 236 15.96 -9.80 -4.05
C THR A 236 15.53 -10.63 -2.84
N VAL A 237 15.21 -9.94 -1.76
CA VAL A 237 14.71 -10.50 -0.51
C VAL A 237 13.33 -9.93 -0.23
N THR A 238 12.32 -10.79 -0.16
CA THR A 238 10.98 -10.42 0.28
C THR A 238 10.82 -10.81 1.75
N LEU A 239 10.64 -9.83 2.62
CA LEU A 239 10.26 -10.06 4.01
C LEU A 239 8.73 -10.09 4.12
N THR A 240 8.21 -10.99 4.95
CA THR A 240 6.80 -11.00 5.36
C THR A 240 6.73 -10.70 6.86
N GLY A 241 6.01 -9.65 7.23
CA GLY A 241 5.78 -9.27 8.62
C GLY A 241 4.77 -10.18 9.32
N ALA A 242 4.65 -10.04 10.64
CA ALA A 242 3.65 -10.73 11.45
C ALA A 242 2.22 -10.30 11.09
N SER A 243 2.04 -9.10 10.55
CA SER A 243 0.76 -8.61 10.06
C SER A 243 0.37 -9.16 8.68
N GLY A 244 1.23 -9.97 8.04
CA GLY A 244 1.06 -10.46 6.68
C GLY A 244 1.49 -9.48 5.58
N ARG A 245 1.95 -8.27 5.91
CA ARG A 245 2.51 -7.31 4.95
C ARG A 245 3.86 -7.77 4.43
N THR A 246 4.21 -7.35 3.22
CA THR A 246 5.49 -7.69 2.60
C THR A 246 6.27 -6.46 2.21
N THR A 247 7.59 -6.56 2.23
CA THR A 247 8.50 -5.54 1.70
C THR A 247 9.70 -6.20 1.03
N ASP A 248 10.17 -5.61 -0.06
CA ASP A 248 11.26 -6.14 -0.87
C ASP A 248 12.53 -5.30 -0.68
N LEU A 249 13.66 -5.98 -0.52
CA LEU A 249 14.99 -5.41 -0.51
C LEU A 249 15.81 -6.06 -1.61
N SER A 250 16.37 -5.27 -2.52
CA SER A 250 17.14 -5.80 -3.66
C SER A 250 18.57 -5.27 -3.68
N THR A 251 19.47 -6.10 -4.20
CA THR A 251 20.86 -5.75 -4.51
C THR A 251 21.09 -5.88 -6.01
N SER A 252 21.99 -5.07 -6.58
CA SER A 252 22.29 -5.08 -8.02
C SER A 252 23.73 -5.50 -8.35
N LYS A 253 24.60 -5.58 -7.36
CA LYS A 253 26.01 -5.94 -7.54
C LYS A 253 26.21 -7.46 -7.45
N PRO A 254 27.22 -8.02 -8.14
CA PRO A 254 27.57 -9.42 -7.99
C PRO A 254 27.80 -9.81 -6.53
N VAL A 255 27.16 -10.89 -6.07
CA VAL A 255 27.40 -11.48 -4.74
C VAL A 255 27.75 -12.95 -4.89
N GLU A 256 28.94 -13.32 -4.43
CA GLU A 256 29.42 -14.70 -4.49
C GLU A 256 29.22 -15.40 -3.14
N ILE A 257 28.57 -16.56 -3.18
CA ILE A 257 28.45 -17.48 -2.06
C ILE A 257 29.37 -18.67 -2.33
N ARG A 258 30.42 -18.79 -1.52
CA ARG A 258 31.40 -19.88 -1.63
C ARG A 258 31.12 -20.96 -0.60
N ARG A 259 31.40 -22.20 -1.00
CA ARG A 259 31.44 -23.35 -0.09
C ARG A 259 32.26 -23.01 1.15
N SER A 260 31.75 -23.35 2.33
CA SER A 260 32.49 -23.22 3.60
C SER A 260 32.86 -21.77 3.96
N VAL A 261 32.11 -20.79 3.43
CA VAL A 261 32.28 -19.36 3.72
C VAL A 261 30.97 -18.78 4.24
N VAL A 262 31.07 -17.90 5.25
CA VAL A 262 29.95 -17.10 5.75
C VAL A 262 30.01 -15.72 5.12
N SER A 263 29.08 -15.42 4.22
CA SER A 263 28.90 -14.12 3.58
C SER A 263 27.87 -13.31 4.37
N ARG A 264 28.32 -12.37 5.21
CA ARG A 264 27.44 -11.50 6.01
C ARG A 264 27.13 -10.19 5.29
N MET A 265 25.85 -9.89 5.09
CA MET A 265 25.40 -8.62 4.52
C MET A 265 25.40 -7.52 5.58
N ALA A 266 25.50 -6.26 5.12
CA ALA A 266 25.31 -5.10 6.00
C ALA A 266 23.87 -5.07 6.55
N PRO A 267 23.65 -4.60 7.79
CA PRO A 267 22.30 -4.37 8.31
C PRO A 267 21.46 -3.46 7.43
N ALA A 268 20.21 -3.85 7.16
CA ALA A 268 19.21 -3.04 6.46
C ALA A 268 18.03 -2.72 7.38
N GLY A 269 17.51 -1.49 7.29
CA GLY A 269 16.24 -1.11 7.91
C GLY A 269 15.06 -1.63 7.10
N VAL A 270 14.04 -2.14 7.79
CA VAL A 270 12.84 -2.72 7.19
C VAL A 270 11.64 -1.92 7.67
N ASP A 271 10.90 -1.35 6.71
CA ASP A 271 9.61 -0.73 6.96
C ASP A 271 8.53 -1.37 6.07
N PHE A 272 7.62 -2.11 6.71
CA PHE A 272 6.44 -2.70 6.06
C PHE A 272 5.37 -1.66 5.71
N ASN A 273 5.59 -0.39 6.07
CA ASN A 273 4.73 0.75 5.75
C ASN A 273 5.27 1.61 4.59
N THR A 274 6.23 1.13 3.80
CA THR A 274 6.67 1.87 2.61
C THR A 274 5.82 1.43 1.40
N PRO A 275 5.09 2.33 0.72
CA PRO A 275 4.60 2.05 -0.62
C PRO A 275 5.82 1.65 -1.47
N GLU A 276 5.71 0.60 -2.28
CA GLU A 276 6.77 0.16 -3.19
C GLU A 276 7.39 1.37 -3.90
N ALA A 277 8.73 1.49 -3.85
CA ALA A 277 9.51 2.73 -3.88
C ALA A 277 8.99 3.81 -4.85
N ALA A 278 8.09 4.67 -4.37
CA ALA A 278 7.84 5.95 -5.03
C ALA A 278 9.12 6.80 -4.88
N GLU A 279 9.65 7.28 -6.01
CA GLU A 279 10.91 8.02 -6.06
C GLU A 279 10.70 9.37 -6.74
N VAL A 280 11.31 10.42 -6.18
CA VAL A 280 11.28 11.76 -6.79
C VAL A 280 11.93 11.71 -8.18
N GLY A 281 11.24 12.26 -9.18
CA GLY A 281 11.65 12.26 -10.59
C GLY A 281 11.10 11.09 -11.42
N SER A 282 10.54 10.06 -10.77
CA SER A 282 9.91 8.92 -11.42
C SER A 282 8.38 9.03 -11.38
N PRO A 283 7.64 8.44 -12.34
CA PRO A 283 6.19 8.33 -12.25
C PRO A 283 5.76 7.66 -10.94
N LEU A 284 4.65 8.12 -10.36
CA LEU A 284 4.09 7.49 -9.16
C LEU A 284 3.70 6.04 -9.47
N PRO A 285 4.14 5.03 -8.67
CA PRO A 285 3.68 3.67 -8.85
C PRO A 285 2.16 3.57 -8.80
N LEU A 286 1.59 2.76 -9.71
CA LEU A 286 0.14 2.58 -9.79
C LEU A 286 -0.44 1.99 -8.51
N TRP A 287 -1.74 2.21 -8.33
CA TRP A 287 -2.51 1.65 -7.22
C TRP A 287 -2.41 0.11 -7.17
N LYS A 288 -2.51 -0.45 -5.96
CA LYS A 288 -2.60 -1.90 -5.73
C LYS A 288 -3.74 -2.21 -4.78
N ALA A 289 -4.27 -3.43 -4.84
CA ALA A 289 -5.32 -3.90 -3.93
C ALA A 289 -4.97 -3.62 -2.45
N GLY A 290 -5.94 -3.11 -1.71
CA GLY A 290 -5.81 -2.68 -0.32
C GLY A 290 -5.37 -1.23 -0.13
N TYR A 291 -4.78 -0.57 -1.12
CA TYR A 291 -4.50 0.86 -1.01
C TYR A 291 -5.79 1.68 -1.20
N LEU A 292 -5.88 2.83 -0.54
CA LEU A 292 -6.86 3.86 -0.91
C LEU A 292 -6.07 5.05 -1.45
N ASP A 293 -6.34 5.42 -2.70
CA ASP A 293 -5.75 6.62 -3.29
C ASP A 293 -6.81 7.72 -3.46
N ILE A 294 -6.45 8.96 -3.12
CA ILE A 294 -7.27 10.17 -3.33
C ILE A 294 -6.42 11.20 -4.06
N HIS A 295 -6.78 11.51 -5.29
CA HIS A 295 -6.02 12.36 -6.21
C HIS A 295 -6.75 13.69 -6.42
N GLY A 296 -6.22 14.79 -5.88
CA GLY A 296 -6.59 16.15 -6.29
C GLY A 296 -5.91 16.49 -7.61
N ILE A 297 -6.68 16.51 -8.70
CA ILE A 297 -6.18 16.69 -10.06
C ILE A 297 -6.15 18.19 -10.38
N ASN A 298 -4.97 18.74 -10.72
CA ASN A 298 -4.88 20.12 -11.16
C ASN A 298 -5.10 20.24 -12.68
N GLY A 299 -6.21 20.85 -13.09
CA GLY A 299 -6.40 21.36 -14.45
C GLY A 299 -6.32 22.89 -14.55
N GLY A 300 -6.22 23.60 -13.41
CA GLY A 300 -6.30 25.06 -13.33
C GLY A 300 -7.70 25.64 -13.59
N ARG A 301 -8.76 24.82 -13.49
CA ARG A 301 -10.13 25.18 -13.91
C ARG A 301 -11.22 24.96 -12.84
N GLY A 302 -10.83 24.58 -11.62
CA GLY A 302 -11.71 24.25 -10.51
C GLY A 302 -11.30 22.93 -9.84
N GLU A 303 -12.26 22.22 -9.26
CA GLU A 303 -12.04 20.98 -8.51
C GLU A 303 -12.25 19.70 -9.32
N ALA A 304 -11.40 18.71 -9.03
CA ALA A 304 -11.54 17.33 -9.47
C ALA A 304 -10.78 16.43 -8.49
N PHE A 305 -11.49 15.56 -7.77
CA PHE A 305 -10.89 14.60 -6.85
C PHE A 305 -11.24 13.17 -7.28
N TYR A 306 -10.23 12.41 -7.69
CA TYR A 306 -10.39 11.02 -8.12
C TYR A 306 -9.98 10.07 -6.98
N TYR A 307 -10.86 9.12 -6.68
CA TYR A 307 -10.72 8.16 -5.59
C TYR A 307 -10.59 6.76 -6.18
N ILE A 308 -9.61 5.99 -5.70
CA ILE A 308 -9.48 4.55 -5.95
C ILE A 308 -9.59 3.85 -4.60
N MET A 309 -10.70 3.17 -4.37
CA MET A 309 -11.02 2.47 -3.13
C MET A 309 -10.18 1.18 -2.97
N PRO A 310 -10.11 0.59 -1.76
CA PRO A 310 -9.28 -0.60 -1.49
C PRO A 310 -9.50 -1.82 -2.38
N ASP A 311 -10.69 -2.00 -2.95
CA ASP A 311 -11.00 -3.09 -3.88
C ASP A 311 -10.84 -2.69 -5.36
N GLY A 312 -10.45 -1.44 -5.63
CA GLY A 312 -10.30 -0.87 -6.96
C GLY A 312 -11.55 -0.18 -7.49
N THR A 313 -12.63 -0.05 -6.69
CA THR A 313 -13.79 0.77 -7.07
C THR A 313 -13.38 2.24 -7.17
N THR A 314 -13.87 2.92 -8.19
CA THR A 314 -13.45 4.26 -8.58
C THR A 314 -14.56 5.28 -8.39
N MET A 315 -14.19 6.48 -7.94
CA MET A 315 -15.12 7.59 -7.85
C MET A 315 -14.44 8.89 -8.27
N LEU A 316 -15.05 9.67 -9.15
CA LEU A 316 -14.63 11.05 -9.40
C LEU A 316 -15.61 12.00 -8.70
N VAL A 317 -15.10 12.86 -7.84
CA VAL A 317 -15.86 13.97 -7.23
C VAL A 317 -15.51 15.23 -7.98
N ASP A 318 -16.50 15.78 -8.67
CA ASP A 318 -16.40 16.95 -9.55
C ASP A 318 -15.47 16.77 -10.77
N ALA A 319 -15.80 17.48 -11.84
CA ALA A 319 -15.06 17.60 -13.08
C ALA A 319 -15.18 19.04 -13.61
N ALA A 320 -14.33 19.92 -13.10
CA ALA A 320 -14.36 21.34 -13.38
C ALA A 320 -14.09 21.74 -14.84
N GLY A 321 -14.60 22.92 -15.24
CA GLY A 321 -14.41 23.48 -16.58
C GLY A 321 -14.52 24.99 -16.68
N ALA A 322 -14.32 25.74 -15.59
CA ALA A 322 -14.49 27.20 -15.56
C ALA A 322 -13.49 27.92 -16.50
N PRO A 323 -13.95 28.74 -17.47
CA PRO A 323 -13.05 29.44 -18.38
C PRO A 323 -12.31 30.59 -17.68
N GLN A 324 -11.19 31.03 -18.27
CA GLN A 324 -10.26 31.95 -17.61
C GLN A 324 -10.83 33.36 -17.50
N ASP A 325 -11.78 33.70 -18.35
CA ASP A 325 -12.46 34.97 -18.33
C ASP A 325 -13.63 35.03 -17.32
N GLU A 326 -14.08 33.88 -16.81
CA GLU A 326 -15.03 33.83 -15.68
C GLU A 326 -14.44 34.52 -14.44
N LEU A 327 -13.11 34.54 -14.33
CA LEU A 327 -12.36 35.29 -13.33
C LEU A 327 -12.62 36.80 -13.38
N TYR A 328 -12.63 37.41 -14.57
CA TYR A 328 -12.93 38.83 -14.73
C TYR A 328 -14.37 39.15 -14.35
N THR A 329 -15.29 38.18 -14.48
CA THR A 329 -16.68 38.33 -14.04
C THR A 329 -16.77 38.42 -12.50
N TYR A 330 -15.82 37.82 -11.79
CA TYR A 330 -15.68 37.93 -10.34
C TYR A 330 -14.82 39.11 -9.88
N GLY A 331 -14.30 39.91 -10.81
CA GLY A 331 -13.42 41.04 -10.52
C GLY A 331 -11.98 40.66 -10.20
N ASP A 332 -11.57 39.42 -10.51
CA ASP A 332 -10.20 38.96 -10.37
C ASP A 332 -9.32 39.58 -11.47
N ALA A 333 -8.12 40.03 -11.10
CA ALA A 333 -7.16 40.61 -12.02
C ALA A 333 -6.46 39.53 -12.85
N GLU A 334 -6.15 38.37 -12.24
CA GLU A 334 -5.49 37.24 -12.87
C GLU A 334 -6.03 35.88 -12.37
N GLY A 335 -5.86 34.85 -13.19
CA GLY A 335 -6.17 33.46 -12.85
C GLY A 335 -4.95 32.63 -12.51
N VAL A 336 -5.18 31.41 -12.05
CA VAL A 336 -4.11 30.42 -12.05
C VAL A 336 -3.87 29.87 -13.46
N PRO A 337 -2.64 29.48 -13.82
CA PRO A 337 -2.37 28.89 -15.13
C PRO A 337 -3.12 27.57 -15.35
N SER A 338 -3.58 27.34 -16.59
CA SER A 338 -4.06 26.02 -17.03
C SER A 338 -2.92 25.01 -17.00
N LYS A 339 -3.25 23.75 -16.69
CA LYS A 339 -2.29 22.66 -16.60
C LYS A 339 -2.67 21.51 -17.53
N PRO A 340 -1.72 20.87 -18.24
CA PRO A 340 -0.29 21.24 -18.30
C PRO A 340 -0.03 22.56 -19.03
N ASP A 341 -0.91 22.90 -19.98
CA ASP A 341 -0.91 24.15 -20.70
C ASP A 341 -2.33 24.48 -21.25
N PRO A 342 -2.58 25.72 -21.75
CA PRO A 342 -3.90 26.15 -22.20
C PRO A 342 -4.46 25.45 -23.45
N SER A 343 -3.68 24.63 -24.16
CA SER A 343 -4.12 23.90 -25.35
C SER A 343 -5.03 22.71 -25.05
N MET A 344 -5.10 22.30 -23.79
CA MET A 344 -5.89 21.14 -23.35
C MET A 344 -7.06 21.59 -22.46
N GLY A 345 -8.26 21.08 -22.76
CA GLY A 345 -9.43 21.24 -21.90
C GLY A 345 -9.25 20.51 -20.56
N SER A 346 -9.77 21.06 -19.47
CA SER A 346 -9.64 20.44 -18.14
C SER A 346 -10.29 19.07 -18.06
N GLY A 347 -11.39 18.81 -18.77
CA GLY A 347 -11.98 17.48 -18.83
C GLY A 347 -11.07 16.49 -19.53
N THR A 348 -10.34 16.91 -20.58
CA THR A 348 -9.33 16.06 -21.23
C THR A 348 -8.17 15.76 -20.27
N VAL A 349 -7.71 16.74 -19.50
CA VAL A 349 -6.66 16.53 -18.48
C VAL A 349 -7.12 15.52 -17.44
N ILE A 350 -8.34 15.69 -16.90
CA ILE A 350 -8.93 14.76 -15.92
C ILE A 350 -9.05 13.36 -16.52
N ALA A 351 -9.57 13.22 -17.75
CA ALA A 351 -9.73 11.93 -18.40
C ALA A 351 -8.37 11.24 -18.67
N LYS A 352 -7.35 11.98 -19.11
CA LYS A 352 -6.01 11.42 -19.30
C LYS A 352 -5.35 11.01 -17.99
N TYR A 353 -5.58 11.76 -16.91
CA TYR A 353 -5.10 11.43 -15.59
C TYR A 353 -5.74 10.14 -15.07
N ILE A 354 -7.08 10.05 -15.15
CA ILE A 354 -7.82 8.85 -14.73
C ILE A 354 -7.38 7.64 -15.55
N ASN A 355 -7.27 7.74 -16.88
CA ASN A 355 -6.82 6.62 -17.72
C ASN A 355 -5.39 6.13 -17.37
N HIS A 356 -4.54 6.97 -16.79
CA HIS A 356 -3.21 6.56 -16.33
C HIS A 356 -3.28 5.79 -15.01
N PHE A 357 -4.09 6.26 -14.05
CA PHE A 357 -4.12 5.72 -12.69
C PHE A 357 -5.21 4.67 -12.44
N ALA A 358 -6.21 4.57 -13.31
CA ALA A 358 -7.34 3.68 -13.14
C ALA A 358 -6.88 2.21 -13.03
N PRO A 359 -7.34 1.47 -12.02
CA PRO A 359 -6.98 0.08 -11.87
C PRO A 359 -7.65 -0.75 -12.98
N ALA A 360 -6.98 -1.82 -13.42
CA ALA A 360 -7.51 -2.69 -14.47
C ALA A 360 -8.90 -3.27 -14.14
N VAL A 361 -9.22 -3.45 -12.85
CA VAL A 361 -10.52 -3.94 -12.38
C VAL A 361 -11.68 -3.00 -12.69
N ALA A 362 -11.43 -1.69 -12.83
CA ALA A 362 -12.44 -0.71 -13.23
C ALA A 362 -12.82 -0.81 -14.72
N GLY A 363 -12.10 -1.61 -15.52
CA GLY A 363 -12.51 -1.95 -16.89
C GLY A 363 -12.54 -0.78 -17.88
N GLY A 364 -11.97 0.38 -17.55
CA GLY A 364 -12.04 1.59 -18.36
C GLY A 364 -13.30 2.44 -18.14
N HIS A 365 -14.02 2.21 -17.04
CA HIS A 365 -15.20 2.96 -16.62
C HIS A 365 -14.92 3.74 -15.33
N LEU A 366 -15.77 4.72 -15.04
CA LEU A 366 -15.92 5.28 -13.69
C LEU A 366 -17.12 4.60 -13.02
N ASP A 367 -16.89 3.91 -11.91
CA ASP A 367 -17.97 3.25 -11.16
C ASP A 367 -18.93 4.30 -10.59
N TYR A 368 -18.37 5.40 -10.06
CA TYR A 368 -19.12 6.54 -9.53
C TYR A 368 -18.61 7.88 -10.04
N PHE A 369 -19.52 8.79 -10.33
CA PHE A 369 -19.28 10.23 -10.43
C PHE A 369 -20.16 10.95 -9.41
N MET A 370 -19.56 11.66 -8.46
CA MET A 370 -20.28 12.44 -7.47
C MET A 370 -20.13 13.92 -7.81
N VAL A 371 -21.25 14.63 -7.90
CA VAL A 371 -21.25 16.09 -8.02
C VAL A 371 -21.40 16.69 -6.65
N SER A 372 -20.54 17.63 -6.27
CA SER A 372 -20.70 18.36 -5.02
C SER A 372 -21.81 19.42 -5.13
N HIS A 373 -21.81 20.28 -6.16
CA HIS A 373 -22.91 21.18 -6.55
C HIS A 373 -22.76 21.66 -8.00
N TYR A 374 -23.70 22.49 -8.49
CA TYR A 374 -23.84 22.79 -9.92
C TYR A 374 -23.12 24.06 -10.42
N HIS A 375 -21.92 24.35 -9.92
CA HIS A 375 -21.08 25.44 -10.43
C HIS A 375 -20.06 25.01 -11.50
N GLY A 376 -19.56 25.99 -12.26
CA GLY A 376 -18.71 25.75 -13.43
C GLY A 376 -17.34 25.15 -13.11
N ASP A 377 -16.82 25.49 -11.94
CA ASP A 377 -15.63 24.96 -11.31
C ASP A 377 -15.83 23.57 -10.67
N HIS A 378 -17.02 22.95 -10.86
CA HIS A 378 -17.34 21.61 -10.35
C HIS A 378 -17.94 20.69 -11.42
N ILE A 379 -18.89 21.14 -12.24
CA ILE A 379 -19.50 20.31 -13.30
C ILE A 379 -19.11 20.71 -14.72
N GLY A 380 -18.41 21.83 -14.88
CA GLY A 380 -18.21 22.48 -16.19
C GLY A 380 -19.11 23.69 -16.38
N ALA A 381 -18.65 24.65 -17.16
CA ALA A 381 -19.28 25.95 -17.36
C ALA A 381 -20.12 26.04 -18.65
N TRP A 382 -20.91 27.10 -18.75
CA TRP A 382 -21.65 27.47 -19.97
C TRP A 382 -21.38 28.91 -20.37
N ARG A 383 -21.19 29.14 -21.67
CA ARG A 383 -21.12 30.46 -22.29
C ARG A 383 -21.88 30.42 -23.61
N ASP A 384 -22.63 31.47 -23.94
CA ASP A 384 -23.33 31.53 -25.24
C ASP A 384 -22.36 31.57 -26.42
N GLU A 385 -21.14 32.07 -26.18
CA GLU A 385 -20.03 32.08 -27.13
C GLU A 385 -19.08 30.88 -26.98
N TYR A 386 -19.53 29.76 -26.40
CA TYR A 386 -18.75 28.54 -26.11
C TYR A 386 -17.70 28.11 -27.17
N LYS A 387 -17.92 28.40 -28.46
CA LYS A 387 -16.96 28.13 -29.54
C LYS A 387 -15.65 28.90 -29.41
N THR A 388 -15.67 30.13 -28.86
CA THR A 388 -14.46 30.93 -28.62
C THR A 388 -13.57 30.29 -27.56
N PHE A 389 -14.16 29.45 -26.69
CA PHE A 389 -13.47 28.63 -25.69
C PHE A 389 -13.08 27.23 -26.20
N GLY A 390 -13.29 26.95 -27.49
CA GLY A 390 -12.98 25.65 -28.09
C GLY A 390 -13.94 24.52 -27.70
N TRP A 391 -15.05 24.82 -27.03
CA TRP A 391 -15.99 23.79 -26.60
C TRP A 391 -16.80 23.30 -27.78
N THR A 392 -16.73 22.00 -28.03
CA THR A 392 -17.42 21.37 -29.15
C THR A 392 -18.88 21.09 -28.76
N PRO A 393 -19.87 21.55 -29.54
CA PRO A 393 -21.27 21.26 -29.25
C PRO A 393 -21.69 19.90 -29.82
N PHE A 394 -22.57 19.22 -29.11
CA PHE A 394 -23.13 17.91 -29.44
C PHE A 394 -24.66 17.96 -29.46
N ASP A 395 -25.26 17.18 -30.34
CA ASP A 395 -26.70 16.88 -30.27
C ASP A 395 -27.01 15.89 -29.14
N ARG A 396 -28.29 15.63 -28.93
CA ARG A 396 -28.76 14.70 -27.89
C ARG A 396 -28.26 13.26 -28.06
N ASP A 397 -27.76 12.88 -29.23
CA ASP A 397 -27.29 11.52 -29.52
C ASP A 397 -25.76 11.44 -29.52
N GLY A 398 -25.08 12.51 -29.12
CA GLY A 398 -23.62 12.57 -29.05
C GLY A 398 -22.95 12.72 -30.42
N ARG A 399 -23.62 13.32 -31.40
CA ARG A 399 -22.99 13.74 -32.67
C ARG A 399 -22.55 15.18 -32.59
N ALA A 400 -21.32 15.47 -33.01
CA ALA A 400 -20.83 16.84 -33.11
C ALA A 400 -21.70 17.64 -34.09
N VAL A 401 -22.11 18.84 -33.67
CA VAL A 401 -22.95 19.75 -34.46
C VAL A 401 -22.28 21.11 -34.66
N THR A 402 -22.84 21.96 -35.50
CA THR A 402 -22.33 23.33 -35.69
C THR A 402 -22.88 24.31 -34.67
N SER A 403 -24.01 24.03 -34.03
CA SER A 403 -24.58 24.83 -32.95
C SER A 403 -25.35 23.95 -31.97
N VAL A 404 -25.19 24.22 -30.68
CA VAL A 404 -25.93 23.50 -29.63
C VAL A 404 -27.37 24.00 -29.55
N ASN A 405 -28.31 23.07 -29.36
CA ASN A 405 -29.69 23.37 -28.99
C ASN A 405 -29.99 22.69 -27.65
N LEU A 406 -29.82 23.43 -26.55
CA LEU A 406 -30.05 22.93 -25.19
C LEU A 406 -31.48 22.39 -25.00
N SER A 407 -32.49 23.06 -25.59
CA SER A 407 -33.89 22.65 -25.48
C SER A 407 -34.21 21.35 -26.24
N ALA A 408 -33.35 20.94 -27.18
CA ALA A 408 -33.45 19.68 -27.90
C ALA A 408 -32.56 18.57 -27.31
N GLY A 409 -31.98 18.78 -26.12
CA GLY A 409 -31.10 17.84 -25.45
C GLY A 409 -29.63 17.92 -25.87
N GLY A 410 -29.22 18.97 -26.58
CA GLY A 410 -27.81 19.18 -26.94
C GLY A 410 -26.96 19.67 -25.75
N PHE A 411 -25.67 19.41 -25.78
CA PHE A 411 -24.70 19.81 -24.74
C PHE A 411 -23.37 20.26 -25.35
N VAL A 412 -22.47 20.81 -24.56
CA VAL A 412 -21.10 21.17 -24.98
C VAL A 412 -20.07 20.35 -24.21
N LEU A 413 -18.96 20.07 -24.87
CA LEU A 413 -17.89 19.23 -24.34
C LEU A 413 -16.98 20.09 -23.44
N ASN A 414 -17.34 20.15 -22.15
CA ASN A 414 -16.61 20.84 -21.08
C ASN A 414 -16.91 20.16 -19.72
N GLY A 415 -15.95 20.19 -18.80
CA GLY A 415 -16.11 19.60 -17.46
C GLY A 415 -16.52 18.13 -17.51
N VAL A 416 -17.58 17.75 -16.79
CA VAL A 416 -18.06 16.37 -16.74
C VAL A 416 -18.45 15.81 -18.11
N ALA A 417 -19.02 16.64 -19.01
CA ALA A 417 -19.41 16.16 -20.33
C ALA A 417 -18.17 15.78 -21.16
N GLU A 418 -17.06 16.50 -21.00
CA GLU A 418 -15.78 16.15 -21.63
C GLU A 418 -15.19 14.87 -21.03
N VAL A 419 -15.21 14.71 -19.71
CA VAL A 419 -14.74 13.48 -19.05
C VAL A 419 -15.56 12.29 -19.49
N GLY A 420 -16.89 12.38 -19.41
CA GLY A 420 -17.83 11.30 -19.67
C GLY A 420 -17.95 10.89 -21.14
N MET A 421 -17.54 11.75 -22.07
CA MET A 421 -17.37 11.40 -23.49
C MET A 421 -16.10 10.57 -23.74
N ASN A 422 -15.12 10.62 -22.83
CA ASN A 422 -13.88 9.85 -22.91
C ASN A 422 -13.89 8.60 -22.02
N ILE A 423 -14.58 8.66 -20.88
CA ILE A 423 -14.66 7.58 -19.89
C ILE A 423 -16.13 7.37 -19.51
N PRO A 424 -16.76 6.24 -19.89
CA PRO A 424 -18.13 5.95 -19.49
C PRO A 424 -18.32 5.99 -17.97
N ILE A 425 -19.46 6.53 -17.53
CA ILE A 425 -19.82 6.65 -16.11
C ILE A 425 -20.98 5.70 -15.82
N ASP A 426 -20.81 4.82 -14.84
CA ASP A 426 -21.84 3.83 -14.52
C ASP A 426 -22.92 4.42 -13.60
N LYS A 427 -22.52 5.13 -12.53
CA LYS A 427 -23.45 5.82 -11.63
C LYS A 427 -23.07 7.26 -11.35
N VAL A 428 -24.03 8.17 -11.47
CA VAL A 428 -23.94 9.57 -11.08
C VAL A 428 -24.74 9.81 -9.81
N LEU A 429 -24.12 10.47 -8.84
CA LEU A 429 -24.71 10.84 -7.56
C LEU A 429 -24.63 12.36 -7.40
N ASP A 430 -25.78 13.02 -7.27
CA ASP A 430 -25.82 14.47 -7.07
C ASP A 430 -26.87 14.86 -6.03
N ARG A 431 -26.98 16.16 -5.73
CA ARG A 431 -27.91 16.65 -4.72
C ARG A 431 -29.38 16.60 -5.15
N GLY A 432 -29.71 16.28 -6.40
CA GLY A 432 -31.08 16.13 -6.90
C GLY A 432 -31.85 17.44 -7.18
N ASP A 433 -32.99 17.26 -7.85
CA ASP A 433 -33.94 18.31 -8.26
C ASP A 433 -35.11 18.41 -7.27
N TRP A 434 -34.94 19.16 -6.18
CA TRP A 434 -35.97 19.28 -5.14
C TRP A 434 -37.02 20.34 -5.49
N SER A 435 -38.30 19.95 -5.52
CA SER A 435 -39.43 20.89 -5.69
C SER A 435 -39.72 21.75 -4.46
N SER A 436 -39.24 21.34 -3.28
CA SER A 436 -39.38 22.02 -1.98
C SER A 436 -38.29 23.06 -1.70
N ARG A 437 -37.23 23.06 -2.51
CA ARG A 437 -36.15 24.05 -2.50
C ARG A 437 -36.33 24.95 -3.73
N PRO A 438 -35.68 26.12 -3.78
CA PRO A 438 -35.73 26.98 -4.96
C PRO A 438 -35.50 26.16 -6.23
N SER A 439 -36.50 26.18 -7.13
CA SER A 439 -36.41 25.51 -8.41
C SER A 439 -35.26 26.12 -9.22
N ALA A 440 -34.93 25.50 -10.35
CA ALA A 440 -33.96 26.07 -11.27
C ALA A 440 -34.27 27.53 -11.65
N ASP A 441 -35.52 27.99 -11.45
CA ASP A 441 -35.98 29.35 -11.74
C ASP A 441 -35.27 30.45 -10.96
N TYR A 442 -34.74 30.16 -9.76
CA TYR A 442 -33.99 31.10 -8.92
C TYR A 442 -32.52 31.22 -9.30
N TYR A 443 -32.01 30.34 -10.15
CA TYR A 443 -30.66 30.47 -10.70
C TYR A 443 -30.59 31.64 -11.67
N LYS A 444 -29.42 32.27 -11.73
CA LYS A 444 -29.15 33.25 -12.80
C LYS A 444 -29.28 32.55 -14.15
N SER A 445 -29.63 33.30 -15.20
CA SER A 445 -29.86 32.73 -16.54
C SER A 445 -28.68 31.89 -17.07
N GLY A 446 -27.43 32.28 -16.75
CA GLY A 446 -26.23 31.50 -17.09
C GLY A 446 -26.14 30.16 -16.36
N ASP A 447 -26.48 30.14 -15.07
CA ASP A 447 -26.48 28.94 -14.23
C ASP A 447 -27.55 27.94 -14.72
N LYS A 448 -28.73 28.43 -15.16
CA LYS A 448 -29.77 27.59 -15.79
C LYS A 448 -29.26 26.84 -17.02
N LYS A 449 -28.52 27.53 -17.91
CA LYS A 449 -27.97 26.93 -19.12
C LYS A 449 -26.84 25.94 -18.82
N ARG A 450 -25.99 26.25 -17.82
CA ARG A 450 -24.96 25.33 -17.30
C ARG A 450 -25.60 24.03 -16.81
N TYR A 451 -26.62 24.15 -15.95
CA TYR A 451 -27.33 22.99 -15.42
C TYR A 451 -28.01 22.18 -16.53
N ALA A 452 -28.69 22.84 -17.47
CA ALA A 452 -29.29 22.18 -18.62
C ALA A 452 -28.26 21.41 -19.46
N CYS A 453 -27.06 21.96 -19.66
CA CYS A 453 -25.97 21.28 -20.34
C CYS A 453 -25.54 19.99 -19.62
N TYR A 454 -25.41 20.05 -18.28
CA TYR A 454 -25.10 18.87 -17.45
C TYR A 454 -26.19 17.80 -17.55
N VAL A 455 -27.46 18.15 -17.36
CA VAL A 455 -28.58 17.20 -17.44
C VAL A 455 -28.66 16.57 -18.84
N ASN A 456 -28.49 17.36 -19.90
CA ASN A 456 -28.50 16.85 -21.27
C ASN A 456 -27.37 15.84 -21.53
N PHE A 457 -26.18 16.07 -20.97
CA PHE A 457 -25.09 15.10 -21.01
C PHE A 457 -25.45 13.82 -20.24
N LEU A 458 -26.05 13.93 -19.05
CA LEU A 458 -26.50 12.75 -18.29
C LEU A 458 -27.54 11.94 -19.05
N ASP A 459 -28.51 12.59 -19.70
CA ASP A 459 -29.51 11.93 -20.53
C ASP A 459 -28.90 11.21 -21.72
N TYR A 460 -27.87 11.80 -22.33
CA TYR A 460 -27.06 11.13 -23.35
C TYR A 460 -26.35 9.90 -22.77
N SER A 461 -25.66 10.06 -21.64
CA SER A 461 -24.87 9.00 -21.00
C SER A 461 -25.75 7.83 -20.57
N ALA A 462 -26.93 8.11 -20.01
CA ALA A 462 -27.93 7.10 -19.66
C ALA A 462 -28.38 6.28 -20.88
N ARG A 463 -28.69 6.95 -22.00
CA ARG A 463 -29.10 6.29 -23.25
C ARG A 463 -27.97 5.51 -23.92
N LYS A 464 -26.73 6.00 -23.85
CA LYS A 464 -25.57 5.45 -24.55
C LYS A 464 -24.88 4.33 -23.77
N TYR A 465 -24.71 4.52 -22.47
CA TYR A 465 -23.89 3.68 -21.60
C TYR A 465 -24.69 3.01 -20.47
N GLY A 466 -25.96 3.38 -20.28
CA GLY A 466 -26.76 2.86 -19.17
C GLY A 466 -26.49 3.55 -17.84
N THR A 467 -25.87 4.73 -17.84
CA THR A 467 -25.60 5.53 -16.65
C THR A 467 -26.85 5.72 -15.78
N VAL A 468 -26.73 5.44 -14.50
CA VAL A 468 -27.79 5.64 -13.51
C VAL A 468 -27.55 6.94 -12.75
N ARG A 469 -28.53 7.84 -12.70
CA ARG A 469 -28.50 9.05 -11.85
C ARG A 469 -29.30 8.80 -10.58
N GLU A 470 -28.69 9.03 -9.41
CA GLU A 470 -29.32 8.94 -8.10
C GLU A 470 -29.14 10.24 -7.30
N THR A 471 -30.15 10.60 -6.51
CA THR A 471 -30.05 11.69 -5.54
C THR A 471 -29.39 11.20 -4.25
N LEU A 472 -28.41 11.94 -3.75
CA LEU A 472 -27.70 11.66 -2.51
C LEU A 472 -28.63 11.77 -1.29
N GLN A 473 -28.61 10.72 -0.47
CA GLN A 473 -29.37 10.61 0.77
C GLN A 473 -28.45 10.84 1.96
N VAL A 474 -28.74 11.90 2.71
CA VAL A 474 -28.00 12.22 3.94
C VAL A 474 -28.08 11.06 4.93
N GLY A 475 -26.94 10.68 5.50
CA GLY A 475 -26.80 9.56 6.42
C GLY A 475 -26.54 8.21 5.76
N SER A 476 -26.73 8.08 4.44
CA SER A 476 -26.45 6.83 3.72
C SER A 476 -24.96 6.52 3.71
N SER A 477 -24.64 5.23 3.89
CA SER A 477 -23.31 4.66 3.68
C SER A 477 -23.29 3.54 2.62
N SER A 478 -24.38 3.41 1.86
CA SER A 478 -24.57 2.32 0.88
C SER A 478 -24.68 2.82 -0.56
N GLN A 479 -24.96 4.11 -0.79
CA GLN A 479 -25.05 4.66 -2.15
C GLN A 479 -23.71 4.66 -2.88
N VAL A 480 -22.62 4.85 -2.13
CA VAL A 480 -21.23 4.71 -2.60
C VAL A 480 -20.60 3.57 -1.83
N ALA A 481 -20.63 2.38 -2.41
CA ALA A 481 -20.06 1.17 -1.83
C ALA A 481 -18.99 0.62 -2.76
N MET A 482 -18.03 -0.11 -2.19
CA MET A 482 -17.11 -0.94 -2.97
C MET A 482 -17.90 -2.05 -3.69
N ILE A 483 -17.65 -2.25 -4.99
CA ILE A 483 -18.45 -3.17 -5.83
C ILE A 483 -17.63 -4.34 -6.40
N HIS A 484 -16.30 -4.32 -6.31
CA HIS A 484 -15.45 -5.34 -6.90
C HIS A 484 -15.08 -6.44 -5.90
N ASN A 485 -14.71 -6.08 -4.68
CA ASN A 485 -14.41 -7.02 -3.59
C ASN A 485 -14.62 -6.43 -2.18
N PRO A 486 -15.86 -5.99 -1.84
CA PRO A 486 -16.12 -5.31 -0.57
C PRO A 486 -15.84 -6.16 0.66
N ALA A 487 -16.02 -7.48 0.57
CA ALA A 487 -15.86 -8.39 1.70
C ALA A 487 -14.43 -8.43 2.26
N ALA A 488 -13.42 -8.09 1.45
CA ALA A 488 -12.03 -8.02 1.88
C ALA A 488 -11.72 -6.79 2.75
N TYR A 489 -12.59 -5.78 2.75
CA TYR A 489 -12.33 -4.49 3.38
C TYR A 489 -13.54 -3.99 4.21
N PRO A 490 -13.99 -4.75 5.23
CA PRO A 490 -15.18 -4.42 6.01
C PRO A 490 -15.09 -3.11 6.81
N GLY A 491 -13.89 -2.55 6.95
CA GLY A 491 -13.64 -1.27 7.64
C GLY A 491 -13.64 -0.04 6.73
N PHE A 492 -14.05 -0.15 5.46
CA PHE A 492 -14.20 0.98 4.55
C PHE A 492 -15.67 1.45 4.49
N SER A 493 -15.90 2.76 4.51
CA SER A 493 -17.22 3.35 4.24
C SER A 493 -17.14 4.80 3.77
N ILE A 494 -18.13 5.24 3.00
CA ILE A 494 -18.37 6.65 2.68
C ILE A 494 -19.77 6.99 3.17
N ARG A 495 -19.87 7.90 4.14
CA ARG A 495 -21.14 8.37 4.72
C ARG A 495 -21.44 9.80 4.25
N ILE A 496 -22.62 10.00 3.68
CA ILE A 496 -23.09 11.33 3.29
C ILE A 496 -23.50 12.11 4.55
N VAL A 497 -22.94 13.30 4.75
CA VAL A 497 -23.20 14.14 5.94
C VAL A 497 -24.02 15.38 5.63
N ALA A 498 -23.99 15.87 4.39
CA ALA A 498 -24.87 16.93 3.91
C ALA A 498 -25.17 16.77 2.41
N SER A 499 -26.35 17.20 1.99
CA SER A 499 -26.78 17.22 0.58
C SER A 499 -27.96 18.17 0.41
N GLY A 500 -27.91 19.08 -0.56
CA GLY A 500 -29.07 19.94 -0.89
C GLY A 500 -29.54 20.85 0.26
N GLY A 501 -28.65 21.14 1.21
CA GLY A 501 -28.93 21.89 2.43
C GLY A 501 -29.53 21.08 3.58
N ASP A 502 -29.75 19.78 3.39
CA ASP A 502 -30.07 18.86 4.48
C ASP A 502 -28.76 18.39 5.15
N VAL A 503 -28.77 18.25 6.47
CA VAL A 503 -27.58 17.87 7.24
C VAL A 503 -27.91 16.76 8.23
N LEU A 504 -26.98 15.83 8.39
CA LEU A 504 -27.10 14.73 9.34
C LEU A 504 -27.06 15.26 10.78
N ASN A 505 -27.90 14.72 11.66
CA ASN A 505 -27.86 14.96 13.10
C ASN A 505 -27.06 13.88 13.82
N SER A 506 -26.60 14.17 15.03
CA SER A 506 -25.80 13.25 15.86
C SER A 506 -26.54 11.99 16.29
N ASP A 507 -27.87 12.01 16.30
CA ASP A 507 -28.74 10.86 16.56
C ASP A 507 -29.00 10.00 15.31
N GLY A 508 -28.40 10.36 14.16
CA GLY A 508 -28.58 9.67 12.89
C GLY A 508 -29.81 10.11 12.09
N THR A 509 -30.64 11.02 12.61
CA THR A 509 -31.76 11.61 11.86
C THR A 509 -31.26 12.65 10.86
N VAL A 510 -32.09 12.98 9.86
CA VAL A 510 -31.78 14.04 8.90
C VAL A 510 -32.51 15.31 9.29
N ASN A 511 -31.78 16.43 9.39
CA ASN A 511 -32.39 17.73 9.53
C ASN A 511 -32.64 18.35 8.16
N THR A 512 -33.91 18.39 7.78
CA THR A 512 -34.39 18.97 6.52
C THR A 512 -34.89 20.42 6.68
N SER A 513 -34.80 20.99 7.89
CA SER A 513 -35.35 22.31 8.24
C SER A 513 -34.30 23.41 8.25
N TYR A 514 -33.05 23.12 7.87
CA TYR A 514 -32.03 24.16 7.82
C TYR A 514 -32.34 25.16 6.71
N MET A 515 -32.82 24.74 5.53
CA MET A 515 -33.07 25.67 4.42
C MET A 515 -34.49 26.27 4.43
N PRO A 516 -34.66 27.52 3.97
CA PRO A 516 -35.99 28.08 3.76
C PRO A 516 -36.73 27.35 2.63
N SER A 517 -38.06 27.36 2.74
CA SER A 517 -38.96 26.93 1.67
C SER A 517 -38.96 27.92 0.50
N SER A 518 -39.37 27.45 -0.68
CA SER A 518 -39.55 28.33 -1.86
C SER A 518 -40.50 29.50 -1.59
N ALA A 519 -41.57 29.27 -0.81
CA ALA A 519 -42.52 30.31 -0.43
C ALA A 519 -41.88 31.40 0.46
N GLU A 520 -40.99 31.02 1.37
CA GLU A 520 -40.23 31.96 2.20
C GLU A 520 -39.20 32.75 1.38
N CYS A 521 -38.63 32.13 0.34
CA CYS A 521 -37.73 32.79 -0.59
C CYS A 521 -38.46 33.82 -1.47
N ASP A 522 -39.63 33.46 -2.02
CA ASP A 522 -40.47 34.35 -2.84
C ASP A 522 -40.92 35.60 -2.06
N ALA A 523 -41.29 35.44 -0.79
CA ALA A 523 -41.74 36.57 0.01
C ALA A 523 -40.66 37.65 0.22
N ASN A 524 -39.37 37.33 0.03
CA ASN A 524 -38.24 38.18 0.41
C ASN A 524 -37.22 38.44 -0.74
N HIS A 525 -37.61 38.10 -1.98
CA HIS A 525 -36.96 38.18 -3.31
C HIS A 525 -35.47 38.56 -3.47
N GLU A 526 -34.88 39.52 -2.75
CA GLU A 526 -33.49 39.98 -2.95
C GLU A 526 -32.54 39.64 -1.78
N GLU A 527 -33.01 39.48 -0.54
CA GLU A 527 -32.15 39.22 0.63
C GLU A 527 -31.93 37.71 0.91
N TRP A 528 -32.81 36.87 0.35
CA TRP A 528 -32.93 35.42 0.61
C TRP A 528 -32.50 34.52 -0.55
N ALA A 529 -32.01 35.05 -1.68
CA ALA A 529 -31.60 34.21 -2.80
C ALA A 529 -30.60 33.14 -2.33
N ILE A 530 -31.01 31.86 -2.37
CA ILE A 530 -30.16 30.74 -1.97
C ILE A 530 -29.05 30.61 -3.01
N ASN A 531 -27.80 30.77 -2.57
CA ASN A 531 -26.65 30.54 -3.43
C ASN A 531 -26.40 29.03 -3.58
N GLU A 532 -26.07 28.57 -4.78
CA GLU A 532 -25.84 27.15 -5.07
C GLU A 532 -24.77 26.50 -4.17
N ASN A 533 -23.76 27.26 -3.72
CA ASN A 533 -22.68 26.77 -2.87
C ASN A 533 -23.18 26.12 -1.58
N ILE A 534 -24.23 26.67 -0.97
CA ILE A 534 -24.73 26.15 0.30
C ILE A 534 -25.49 24.82 0.14
N LEU A 535 -25.89 24.49 -1.08
CA LEU A 535 -26.55 23.22 -1.41
C LEU A 535 -25.55 22.09 -1.65
N SER A 536 -24.26 22.35 -1.46
CA SER A 536 -23.18 21.40 -1.70
C SER A 536 -23.32 20.12 -0.89
N ASN A 537 -22.92 19.02 -1.53
CA ASN A 537 -22.77 17.73 -0.89
C ASN A 537 -21.49 17.69 -0.04
N ALA A 538 -21.55 16.93 1.05
CA ALA A 538 -20.40 16.63 1.88
C ALA A 538 -20.45 15.18 2.38
N PHE A 539 -19.29 14.55 2.50
CA PHE A 539 -19.17 13.19 3.01
C PHE A 539 -17.97 12.99 3.93
N HIS A 540 -18.09 11.97 4.77
CA HIS A 540 -17.04 11.41 5.59
C HIS A 540 -16.66 10.04 5.03
N LEU A 541 -15.39 9.86 4.65
CA LEU A 541 -14.83 8.58 4.27
C LEU A 541 -14.03 8.02 5.45
N SER A 542 -14.17 6.72 5.71
CA SER A 542 -13.39 6.01 6.72
C SER A 542 -12.78 4.75 6.12
N TYR A 543 -11.51 4.47 6.39
CA TYR A 543 -10.82 3.23 6.05
C TYR A 543 -9.86 2.85 7.18
N GLY A 544 -10.23 1.86 7.99
CA GLY A 544 -9.43 1.49 9.16
C GLY A 544 -9.37 2.64 10.17
N ALA A 545 -8.17 3.16 10.44
CA ALA A 545 -7.97 4.34 11.29
C ALA A 545 -7.90 5.66 10.49
N PHE A 546 -7.92 5.61 9.16
CA PHE A 546 -7.89 6.80 8.32
C PHE A 546 -9.30 7.34 8.08
N ASP A 547 -9.52 8.60 8.45
CA ASP A 547 -10.73 9.35 8.19
C ASP A 547 -10.43 10.55 7.26
N TRP A 548 -11.34 10.79 6.31
CA TRP A 548 -11.27 11.88 5.34
C TRP A 548 -12.58 12.65 5.27
N PHE A 549 -12.49 13.98 5.24
CA PHE A 549 -13.63 14.85 5.01
C PHE A 549 -13.53 15.57 3.67
N ALA A 550 -14.62 15.54 2.90
CA ALA A 550 -14.79 16.38 1.72
C ALA A 550 -16.17 17.02 1.75
N GLY A 551 -16.20 18.35 1.78
CA GLY A 551 -17.36 19.15 1.43
C GLY A 551 -17.09 19.90 0.13
N GLY A 552 -18.09 20.10 -0.72
CA GLY A 552 -18.02 20.98 -1.88
C GLY A 552 -17.80 22.43 -1.47
N ASP A 553 -18.69 23.31 -1.91
CA ASP A 553 -18.62 24.73 -1.56
C ASP A 553 -19.40 25.09 -0.30
N ILE A 554 -19.57 24.15 0.64
CA ILE A 554 -20.25 24.43 1.92
C ILE A 554 -19.64 25.65 2.63
N GLN A 555 -20.51 26.45 3.23
CA GLN A 555 -20.17 27.77 3.79
C GLN A 555 -20.65 27.89 5.23
N PHE A 556 -20.06 28.83 5.97
CA PHE A 556 -20.50 29.24 7.29
C PHE A 556 -20.82 30.75 7.33
N THR A 557 -21.63 31.18 8.31
CA THR A 557 -22.11 32.56 8.37
C THR A 557 -21.25 33.47 9.21
N GLY A 558 -20.03 33.73 8.77
CA GLY A 558 -19.27 34.88 9.27
C GLY A 558 -19.88 36.25 8.89
N ARG A 559 -21.00 36.30 8.15
CA ARG A 559 -21.52 37.52 7.48
C ARG A 559 -23.07 37.59 7.34
N SER A 560 -23.85 36.75 8.02
CA SER A 560 -25.31 36.71 7.85
C SER A 560 -26.03 36.59 9.19
N ALA A 561 -27.19 37.25 9.32
CA ALA A 561 -28.09 37.07 10.46
C ALA A 561 -28.92 35.78 10.38
N TYR A 562 -28.96 35.14 9.21
CA TYR A 562 -29.71 33.90 8.97
C TYR A 562 -28.86 32.67 9.29
N SER A 563 -29.28 31.88 10.27
CA SER A 563 -28.60 30.65 10.70
C SER A 563 -28.51 29.59 9.62
N TRP A 564 -29.47 29.54 8.70
CA TRP A 564 -29.49 28.60 7.59
C TRP A 564 -28.36 28.78 6.59
N LYS A 565 -27.73 29.97 6.56
CA LYS A 565 -26.57 30.21 5.71
C LYS A 565 -25.30 29.49 6.22
N ASP A 566 -25.39 28.80 7.36
CA ASP A 566 -24.29 28.08 8.02
C ASP A 566 -24.52 26.57 8.04
N ILE A 567 -23.93 25.88 7.05
CA ILE A 567 -24.02 24.43 6.92
C ILE A 567 -22.85 23.74 7.65
N GLU A 568 -21.74 24.44 7.86
CA GLU A 568 -20.57 23.86 8.53
C GLU A 568 -20.80 23.63 10.02
N LEU A 569 -21.54 24.51 10.71
CA LEU A 569 -21.86 24.34 12.12
C LEU A 569 -22.66 23.06 12.43
N PRO A 570 -23.75 22.72 11.72
CA PRO A 570 -24.42 21.44 11.96
C PRO A 570 -23.56 20.24 11.57
N ILE A 571 -22.75 20.32 10.51
CA ILE A 571 -21.79 19.25 10.15
C ILE A 571 -20.78 19.03 11.28
N SER A 572 -20.29 20.09 11.94
CA SER A 572 -19.32 19.96 13.03
C SER A 572 -19.85 19.16 14.22
N LYS A 573 -21.17 18.99 14.36
CA LYS A 573 -21.81 18.22 15.43
C LYS A 573 -21.87 16.71 15.16
N VAL A 574 -21.64 16.29 13.92
CA VAL A 574 -21.65 14.87 13.51
C VAL A 574 -20.29 14.36 13.06
N MET A 575 -19.34 15.26 12.84
CA MET A 575 -17.98 14.93 12.48
C MET A 575 -17.10 14.70 13.71
N LYS A 576 -15.92 14.15 13.46
CA LYS A 576 -14.82 13.91 14.42
C LYS A 576 -13.51 14.38 13.81
N LYS A 577 -12.39 14.19 14.52
CA LYS A 577 -11.07 14.36 13.94
C LYS A 577 -10.94 13.51 12.68
N VAL A 578 -10.28 14.07 11.67
CA VAL A 578 -9.90 13.40 10.43
C VAL A 578 -8.39 13.52 10.23
N GLU A 579 -7.81 12.58 9.51
CA GLU A 579 -6.39 12.56 9.14
C GLU A 579 -6.12 13.61 8.06
N ALA A 580 -6.97 13.64 7.05
CA ALA A 580 -6.82 14.54 5.91
C ALA A 580 -8.18 15.09 5.46
N MET A 581 -8.18 16.27 4.83
CA MET A 581 -9.40 16.83 4.25
C MET A 581 -9.14 17.59 2.96
N LYS A 582 -10.17 17.61 2.12
CA LYS A 582 -10.33 18.58 1.04
C LYS A 582 -10.89 19.88 1.61
N ALA A 583 -10.30 21.00 1.22
CA ALA A 583 -10.77 22.33 1.59
C ALA A 583 -12.17 22.56 1.03
N SER A 584 -13.10 22.95 1.89
CA SER A 584 -14.40 23.39 1.44
C SER A 584 -14.24 24.69 0.65
N HIS A 585 -15.05 24.90 -0.39
CA HIS A 585 -15.11 26.12 -1.19
C HIS A 585 -13.73 26.71 -1.54
N HIS A 586 -12.82 25.85 -2.02
CA HIS A 586 -11.46 26.21 -2.43
C HIS A 586 -10.66 27.02 -1.38
N SER A 587 -10.99 26.88 -0.08
CA SER A 587 -10.40 27.66 1.01
C SER A 587 -10.67 29.18 0.93
N THR A 588 -11.80 29.59 0.36
CA THR A 588 -12.26 31.00 0.35
C THR A 588 -12.58 31.51 1.77
N ALA A 589 -12.85 32.82 1.93
CA ALA A 589 -12.94 33.46 3.25
C ALA A 589 -14.08 32.93 4.16
N ASN A 590 -15.18 32.45 3.58
CA ASN A 590 -16.44 32.09 4.26
C ASN A 590 -16.65 30.57 4.39
N THR A 591 -15.55 29.81 4.46
CA THR A 591 -15.55 28.35 4.57
C THR A 591 -14.54 27.88 5.61
N ASN A 592 -14.60 26.61 5.98
CA ASN A 592 -13.80 26.00 7.04
C ASN A 592 -13.79 26.86 8.31
N SER A 593 -14.96 26.96 8.94
CA SER A 593 -15.21 27.67 10.19
C SER A 593 -14.31 27.16 11.33
N ALA A 594 -14.18 27.97 12.39
CA ALA A 594 -13.41 27.58 13.56
C ALA A 594 -14.07 26.39 14.28
N GLU A 595 -15.39 26.31 14.24
CA GLU A 595 -16.21 25.26 14.82
C GLU A 595 -15.98 23.93 14.09
N LEU A 596 -16.03 23.94 12.75
CA LEU A 596 -15.78 22.74 11.94
C LEU A 596 -14.32 22.28 12.08
N LEU A 597 -13.37 23.19 11.90
CA LEU A 597 -11.94 22.86 12.02
C LEU A 597 -11.54 22.46 13.44
N GLY A 598 -12.21 23.00 14.47
CA GLY A 598 -12.00 22.64 15.86
C GLY A 598 -12.36 21.18 16.17
N VAL A 599 -13.20 20.56 15.33
CA VAL A 599 -13.53 19.14 15.39
C VAL A 599 -12.68 18.32 14.42
N LEU A 600 -12.58 18.74 13.15
CA LEU A 600 -11.87 18.00 12.10
C LEU A 600 -10.36 17.91 12.36
N LYS A 601 -9.71 19.00 12.78
CA LYS A 601 -8.26 19.06 13.10
C LYS A 601 -7.37 18.21 12.15
N PRO A 602 -7.45 18.42 10.83
CA PRO A 602 -6.74 17.59 9.86
C PRO A 602 -5.22 17.71 10.05
N ASP A 603 -4.50 16.63 9.80
CA ASP A 603 -3.03 16.64 9.69
C ASP A 603 -2.61 17.06 8.27
N VAL A 604 -3.45 16.82 7.27
CA VAL A 604 -3.28 17.24 5.87
C VAL A 604 -4.50 18.02 5.37
N TYR A 605 -4.28 19.21 4.82
CA TYR A 605 -5.32 20.08 4.26
C TYR A 605 -5.01 20.38 2.79
N ILE A 606 -5.90 19.99 1.87
CA ILE A 606 -5.69 20.09 0.43
C ILE A 606 -6.70 21.08 -0.17
N ALA A 607 -6.22 22.19 -0.74
CA ALA A 607 -7.05 23.17 -1.43
C ALA A 607 -6.92 23.05 -2.95
N GLY A 608 -8.03 22.78 -3.64
CA GLY A 608 -8.13 22.92 -5.08
C GLY A 608 -8.23 24.41 -5.43
N VAL A 609 -7.17 25.02 -5.98
CA VAL A 609 -7.13 26.47 -6.21
C VAL A 609 -7.29 26.76 -7.69
N TRP A 610 -8.21 27.66 -8.03
CA TRP A 610 -8.41 28.10 -9.41
C TRP A 610 -8.50 29.63 -9.58
N ARG A 611 -8.65 30.37 -8.47
CA ARG A 611 -8.72 31.84 -8.44
C ARG A 611 -7.61 32.47 -7.62
N GLU A 612 -7.28 33.72 -7.90
CA GLU A 612 -6.26 34.46 -7.15
C GLU A 612 -6.68 34.84 -5.72
N VAL A 613 -7.96 34.78 -5.37
CA VAL A 613 -8.44 35.03 -3.99
C VAL A 613 -8.34 33.79 -3.09
N GLN A 614 -7.89 32.67 -3.65
CA GLN A 614 -7.80 31.35 -3.02
C GLN A 614 -6.33 30.89 -2.94
N PRO A 615 -5.93 30.19 -1.86
CA PRO A 615 -6.62 30.12 -0.58
C PRO A 615 -6.67 31.50 0.10
N ASN A 616 -7.67 31.71 0.96
CA ASN A 616 -7.82 32.97 1.67
C ASN A 616 -6.97 33.02 2.95
N PRO A 617 -6.27 34.14 3.26
CA PRO A 617 -5.44 34.23 4.46
C PRO A 617 -6.21 34.00 5.78
N ALA A 618 -7.46 34.45 5.88
CA ALA A 618 -8.26 34.27 7.10
C ALA A 618 -8.61 32.80 7.34
N THR A 619 -8.90 32.06 6.27
CA THR A 619 -9.20 30.63 6.33
C THR A 619 -7.98 29.83 6.73
N LEU A 620 -6.82 30.11 6.12
CA LEU A 620 -5.57 29.46 6.50
C LEU A 620 -5.17 29.74 7.96
N LYS A 621 -5.42 30.94 8.48
CA LYS A 621 -5.23 31.22 9.91
C LYS A 621 -6.11 30.33 10.79
N ARG A 622 -7.37 30.08 10.42
CA ARG A 622 -8.23 29.13 11.16
C ARG A 622 -7.69 27.71 11.08
N VAL A 623 -7.21 27.28 9.92
CA VAL A 623 -6.58 25.95 9.72
C VAL A 623 -5.37 25.78 10.63
N TYR A 624 -4.42 26.73 10.64
CA TYR A 624 -3.26 26.69 11.53
C TYR A 624 -3.61 26.83 13.02
N ASN A 625 -4.67 27.58 13.35
CA ASN A 625 -5.14 27.68 14.74
C ASN A 625 -5.73 26.34 15.24
N ALA A 626 -6.44 25.61 14.37
CA ALA A 626 -7.03 24.32 14.72
C ALA A 626 -5.96 23.22 14.86
N ASN A 627 -4.95 23.21 13.98
CA ASN A 627 -3.79 22.35 14.08
C ASN A 627 -2.51 23.08 13.60
N PRO A 628 -1.65 23.55 14.51
CA PRO A 628 -0.41 24.25 14.14
C PRO A 628 0.59 23.40 13.34
N ALA A 629 0.46 22.06 13.39
CA ALA A 629 1.34 21.12 12.68
C ALA A 629 0.80 20.69 11.31
N VAL A 630 -0.39 21.17 10.91
CA VAL A 630 -1.04 20.81 9.64
C VAL A 630 -0.14 21.05 8.43
N LYS A 631 -0.17 20.10 7.50
CA LYS A 631 0.48 20.21 6.20
C LYS A 631 -0.52 20.72 5.17
N VAL A 632 -0.28 21.91 4.65
CA VAL A 632 -1.13 22.57 3.65
C VAL A 632 -0.59 22.28 2.26
N PHE A 633 -1.46 21.83 1.37
CA PHE A 633 -1.18 21.60 -0.04
C PHE A 633 -2.17 22.40 -0.88
N THR A 634 -1.68 23.09 -1.92
CA THR A 634 -2.55 23.67 -2.94
C THR A 634 -2.22 23.06 -4.29
N THR A 635 -3.26 22.79 -5.09
CA THR A 635 -3.06 22.28 -6.45
C THR A 635 -2.45 23.33 -7.37
N ASN A 636 -2.71 24.61 -7.10
CA ASN A 636 -2.20 25.75 -7.85
C ASN A 636 -2.08 26.98 -6.93
N LEU A 637 -1.43 28.05 -7.41
CA LEU A 637 -1.33 29.31 -6.69
C LEU A 637 -0.96 30.45 -7.65
N ALA A 638 -1.70 31.55 -7.62
CA ALA A 638 -1.37 32.76 -8.39
C ALA A 638 -0.33 33.63 -7.66
N ASP A 639 0.52 34.34 -8.40
CA ASP A 639 1.53 35.24 -7.83
C ASP A 639 0.89 36.39 -7.02
N SER A 640 -0.24 36.92 -7.48
CA SER A 640 -1.05 37.92 -6.76
C SER A 640 -1.57 37.36 -5.42
N ASN A 641 -1.92 36.08 -5.36
CA ASN A 641 -2.32 35.42 -4.12
C ASN A 641 -1.15 35.31 -3.14
N VAL A 642 0.06 34.95 -3.61
CA VAL A 642 1.27 34.87 -2.78
C VAL A 642 1.53 36.20 -2.06
N ALA A 643 1.39 37.32 -2.76
CA ALA A 643 1.52 38.66 -2.17
C ALA A 643 0.42 38.95 -1.13
N THR A 644 -0.82 38.56 -1.42
CA THR A 644 -1.97 38.71 -0.52
C THR A 644 -1.79 37.89 0.76
N LEU A 645 -1.33 36.65 0.66
CA LEU A 645 -1.03 35.80 1.82
C LEU A 645 0.03 36.43 2.72
N LYS A 646 1.17 36.83 2.13
CA LYS A 646 2.29 37.45 2.87
C LYS A 646 1.89 38.73 3.59
N SER A 647 1.20 39.64 2.88
CA SER A 647 0.72 40.91 3.47
C SER A 647 -0.27 40.70 4.61
N ASN A 648 -0.96 39.55 4.63
CA ASN A 648 -1.88 39.17 5.69
C ASN A 648 -1.25 38.21 6.72
N GLY A 649 0.07 38.04 6.75
CA GLY A 649 0.78 37.26 7.77
C GLY A 649 0.68 35.75 7.62
N VAL A 650 0.37 35.25 6.42
CA VAL A 650 0.48 33.83 6.06
C VAL A 650 1.68 33.67 5.14
N ASP A 651 2.58 32.75 5.48
CA ASP A 651 3.81 32.52 4.73
C ASP A 651 3.67 31.29 3.82
N PRO A 652 3.53 31.48 2.48
CA PRO A 652 3.34 30.36 1.55
C PRO A 652 4.54 29.41 1.49
N SER A 653 5.73 29.83 1.95
CA SER A 653 6.90 28.93 2.02
C SER A 653 6.74 27.81 3.05
N LYS A 654 5.74 27.91 3.92
CA LYS A 654 5.36 26.86 4.88
C LYS A 654 4.41 25.82 4.31
N PHE A 655 3.90 26.02 3.09
CA PHE A 655 3.05 25.03 2.45
C PHE A 655 3.93 23.86 2.00
N SER A 656 3.39 22.64 2.10
CA SER A 656 4.07 21.45 1.60
C SER A 656 4.12 21.44 0.07
N ALA A 657 3.13 22.04 -0.59
CA ALA A 657 3.11 22.27 -2.02
C ALA A 657 2.25 23.49 -2.37
N THR A 658 2.67 24.25 -3.38
CA THR A 658 1.90 25.35 -3.97
C THR A 658 1.40 25.05 -5.39
N SER A 659 1.81 23.91 -5.97
CA SER A 659 1.38 23.45 -7.29
C SER A 659 1.59 21.95 -7.46
N GLY A 660 0.81 21.33 -8.35
CA GLY A 660 0.90 19.90 -8.69
C GLY A 660 -0.42 19.16 -8.51
N HIS A 661 -0.49 17.95 -9.06
CA HIS A 661 -1.50 16.99 -8.62
C HIS A 661 -1.13 16.51 -7.22
N VAL A 662 -2.09 16.42 -6.30
CA VAL A 662 -1.84 15.99 -4.92
C VAL A 662 -2.48 14.63 -4.69
N VAL A 663 -1.70 13.62 -4.31
CA VAL A 663 -2.19 12.25 -4.10
C VAL A 663 -2.02 11.85 -2.65
N VAL A 664 -3.12 11.53 -1.97
CA VAL A 664 -3.10 10.87 -0.66
C VAL A 664 -3.18 9.37 -0.91
N ARG A 665 -2.15 8.62 -0.51
CA ARG A 665 -2.13 7.15 -0.61
C ARG A 665 -2.13 6.56 0.78
N VAL A 666 -3.24 5.96 1.15
CA VAL A 666 -3.43 5.24 2.41
C VAL A 666 -3.01 3.78 2.21
N LEU A 667 -2.17 3.29 3.11
CA LEU A 667 -1.68 1.92 3.03
C LEU A 667 -2.76 0.91 3.42
N PRO A 668 -2.62 -0.37 3.01
CA PRO A 668 -3.54 -1.43 3.40
C PRO A 668 -3.82 -1.46 4.90
N GLY A 669 -5.11 -1.46 5.24
CA GLY A 669 -5.62 -1.46 6.61
C GLY A 669 -5.77 -0.08 7.24
N GLY A 670 -5.35 1.01 6.57
CA GLY A 670 -5.72 2.36 6.98
C GLY A 670 -4.95 2.93 8.18
N SER A 671 -3.82 2.33 8.57
CA SER A 671 -3.06 2.77 9.76
C SER A 671 -2.06 3.89 9.49
N SER A 672 -1.69 4.09 8.23
CA SER A 672 -0.79 5.17 7.81
C SER A 672 -1.01 5.53 6.35
N TYR A 673 -0.55 6.72 5.97
CA TYR A 673 -0.67 7.24 4.62
C TYR A 673 0.50 8.15 4.23
N TYR A 674 0.65 8.38 2.93
CA TYR A 674 1.60 9.32 2.34
C TYR A 674 0.85 10.38 1.53
N VAL A 675 1.46 11.54 1.35
CA VAL A 675 1.03 12.55 0.40
C VAL A 675 2.12 12.75 -0.64
N PHE A 676 1.78 12.54 -1.90
CA PHE A 676 2.64 12.79 -3.05
C PHE A 676 2.20 14.07 -3.76
N VAL A 677 3.18 14.78 -4.29
CA VAL A 677 2.94 15.91 -5.19
C VAL A 677 3.49 15.49 -6.54
N LEU A 678 2.66 15.42 -7.56
CA LEU A 678 3.06 15.05 -8.92
C LEU A 678 3.22 16.29 -9.78
N ASP A 679 4.12 16.21 -10.74
CA ASP A 679 4.30 17.23 -11.75
C ASP A 679 3.01 17.37 -12.58
N ASP A 680 2.58 18.61 -12.75
CA ASP A 680 1.38 19.01 -13.47
C ASP A 680 1.71 19.83 -14.73
N SER A 681 3.00 19.89 -15.12
CA SER A 681 3.48 20.56 -16.33
C SER A 681 3.53 19.63 -17.56
N ASP A 682 3.35 18.34 -17.36
CA ASP A 682 3.25 17.32 -18.40
C ASP A 682 2.23 16.23 -18.01
N LEU A 683 2.18 15.14 -18.77
CA LEU A 683 1.32 13.98 -18.51
C LEU A 683 2.13 12.74 -18.10
N GLU A 684 3.36 12.93 -17.60
CA GLU A 684 4.26 11.88 -17.15
C GLU A 684 4.08 11.59 -15.64
N TYR A 685 3.40 12.50 -14.93
CA TYR A 685 3.00 12.37 -13.52
C TYR A 685 4.14 11.99 -12.56
N ARG A 686 5.32 12.58 -12.81
CA ARG A 686 6.52 12.36 -12.02
C ARG A 686 6.34 12.90 -10.61
N VAL A 687 6.82 12.17 -9.61
CA VAL A 687 6.79 12.60 -8.22
C VAL A 687 7.75 13.78 -8.03
N LYS A 688 7.23 14.94 -7.62
CA LYS A 688 8.00 16.12 -7.20
C LYS A 688 8.38 16.08 -5.73
N ALA A 689 7.47 15.59 -4.89
CA ALA A 689 7.68 15.52 -3.45
C ALA A 689 6.92 14.36 -2.82
N ILE A 690 7.46 13.87 -1.71
CA ILE A 690 6.91 12.79 -0.89
C ILE A 690 6.83 13.30 0.55
N HIS A 691 5.67 13.20 1.17
CA HIS A 691 5.44 13.54 2.57
C HIS A 691 4.85 12.34 3.31
N GLY A 692 5.40 12.04 4.48
CA GLY A 692 4.96 10.92 5.32
C GLY A 692 6.13 9.96 5.65
N PRO A 693 5.82 8.78 6.19
CA PRO A 693 4.47 8.31 6.51
C PRO A 693 3.82 9.18 7.60
N PHE A 694 2.52 9.44 7.46
CA PHE A 694 1.67 9.98 8.50
C PHE A 694 0.97 8.80 9.19
N ALA A 695 0.99 8.75 10.52
CA ALA A 695 0.26 7.76 11.30
C ALA A 695 -1.19 8.21 11.51
N CYS A 696 -2.15 7.33 11.27
CA CYS A 696 -3.57 7.54 11.56
C CYS A 696 -3.88 7.22 13.03
N LYS A 697 -4.89 7.86 13.64
CA LYS A 697 -5.13 7.75 15.09
C LYS A 697 -6.58 7.49 15.48
#